data_AF-A0A7S7SLX9-F1
#
_entry.id   AF-A0A7S7SLX9-F1
#
_cell.length_a   1.000
_cell.length_b   1.000
_cell.length_c   1.000
_cell.angle_alpha   90.00
_cell.angle_beta   90.00
_cell.angle_gamma   90.00
#
_symmetry.space_group_name_H-M   'P 1'
#
loop_
_entity.id
_entity.type
_entity.pdbx_description
1 polymer ?
#
loop_
_entity_poly.entity_id
_entity_poly.type
_entity_poly.pdbx_seq_one_letter_code
_entity_poly.pdbx_strand_id
1 'polypeptide(L)'
;MIQRIALLALTVSTLTAADLSQAVVVAPSALSPVEKKAAQVLVEEVAKRSRLQWPIVAAPTTGRPSITLRRNPAGGPADGFTIRTSGASIEILGNDERGTLFGAGRLLRELRMYRDSVILPDGFQITTAPKYKLRGHQLGYRPKTNSYDAWTAAMWDQYIRDLAIFGTNAVELIPPRSDDDSDSPHFPIPQMPMMVEMSRILDSYGMDVWVWYPAMDRDYNDPATVTKAIDEWAEVFKKLPRIDAVMVPGGDPGHTKPDALMALLEKQAASLRKYHPKAQMWVSPQGFDQKWMDEFYSILDKQPAWLTGIVHGPQVRVSIQELRRRVPARYGIRNYPDITHSVQCQFAVPNWDAPEAFTHAREGINPRPTEMRAIFRDQQPSTIGFLTYSEGCNDDVNKILWSEMGWNPDVDLTTALREYARYFIDARFDESFAEGLQGLERNWQGALATSTSVEPTFNLFQSLERQASPADLLNWRFQQALYRAYYDALNRRRWLAETATEESAMNALRDASRSGSLAAMDAASRILHEPGQVSPLRQRVFELAEALYQSVRMQLSVERYKAIGRDRGATLDNIDTPFNNRNWLDKRFAAIRSLPDEPSRRNALREIVQWTDPGPGGYYDDLGNPAAQSHLVRPKTYEEDPGSLLSPRNAFARTSAPGVDWRISTMSHAEVMYDGPMEMLYPHLDPTASYKVRIIYGGEVSSSRILRLTANGSFELHPFRKIENVTEPVEFEIPKQATASGSLRLRWEKTPGLPGNGRGTQVAEVWLIRQP
;
A
#
# COMPACT_ATOMS: atom_id res chain seq x y z
N MET A 1 17.15 -2.92 -80.53
CA MET A 1 16.56 -2.21 -79.37
C MET A 1 16.83 -3.08 -78.15
N ILE A 2 17.92 -2.84 -77.43
CA ILE A 2 18.37 -3.66 -76.29
C ILE A 2 18.03 -2.87 -75.01
N GLN A 3 17.05 -3.32 -74.25
CA GLN A 3 16.63 -2.68 -73.00
C GLN A 3 17.58 -3.05 -71.86
N ARG A 4 18.13 -2.03 -71.21
CA ARG A 4 18.93 -2.13 -69.98
C ARG A 4 17.99 -2.33 -68.79
N ILE A 5 18.19 -3.42 -68.04
CA ILE A 5 17.61 -3.62 -66.71
C ILE A 5 18.54 -2.92 -65.71
N ALA A 6 18.01 -1.90 -65.01
CA ALA A 6 18.71 -1.28 -63.89
C ALA A 6 18.40 -2.08 -62.62
N LEU A 7 19.46 -2.67 -62.03
CA LEU A 7 19.40 -3.35 -60.74
C LEU A 7 19.37 -2.28 -59.62
N LEU A 8 18.24 -2.14 -58.93
CA LEU A 8 18.15 -1.31 -57.73
C LEU A 8 18.76 -2.11 -56.57
N ALA A 9 19.96 -1.73 -56.12
CA ALA A 9 20.55 -2.28 -54.91
C ALA A 9 19.84 -1.66 -53.69
N LEU A 10 18.95 -2.43 -53.05
CA LEU A 10 18.51 -2.12 -51.69
C LEU A 10 19.68 -2.37 -50.74
N THR A 11 20.34 -1.30 -50.29
CA THR A 11 21.19 -1.36 -49.10
C THR A 11 20.28 -1.53 -47.88
N VAL A 12 20.11 -2.78 -47.44
CA VAL A 12 19.57 -3.08 -46.12
C VAL A 12 20.66 -2.69 -45.11
N SER A 13 20.53 -1.52 -44.51
CA SER A 13 21.33 -1.17 -43.33
C SER A 13 20.94 -2.13 -42.21
N THR A 14 21.80 -3.11 -41.93
CA THR A 14 21.68 -3.93 -40.72
C THR A 14 21.88 -3.00 -39.53
N LEU A 15 20.80 -2.65 -38.84
CA LEU A 15 20.89 -2.04 -37.51
C LEU A 15 21.56 -3.07 -36.59
N THR A 16 22.65 -2.66 -35.95
CA THR A 16 23.42 -3.47 -35.00
C THR A 16 23.45 -2.74 -33.67
N ALA A 17 22.90 -3.37 -32.63
CA ALA A 17 22.80 -2.79 -31.29
C ALA A 17 24.11 -2.13 -30.85
N ALA A 18 24.01 -0.97 -30.19
CA ALA A 18 25.20 -0.21 -29.82
C ALA A 18 25.94 -0.91 -28.67
N ASP A 19 27.13 -1.44 -28.96
CA ASP A 19 28.05 -1.96 -27.96
C ASP A 19 28.74 -0.79 -27.24
N LEU A 20 28.45 -0.66 -25.95
CA LEU A 20 28.98 0.37 -25.06
C LEU A 20 30.01 -0.19 -24.09
N SER A 21 30.46 -1.43 -24.28
CA SER A 21 31.34 -2.11 -23.32
C SER A 21 32.69 -1.40 -23.15
N GLN A 22 33.10 -0.55 -24.10
CA GLN A 22 34.30 0.29 -24.05
C GLN A 22 33.97 1.79 -24.06
N ALA A 23 32.76 2.17 -23.61
CA ALA A 23 32.31 3.55 -23.65
C ALA A 23 33.10 4.47 -22.70
N VAL A 24 33.10 5.75 -23.06
CA VAL A 24 33.52 6.85 -22.18
C VAL A 24 32.32 7.75 -21.89
N VAL A 25 32.25 8.29 -20.68
CA VAL A 25 31.23 9.29 -20.32
C VAL A 25 31.83 10.67 -20.47
N VAL A 26 31.27 11.48 -21.37
CA VAL A 26 31.72 12.84 -21.64
C VAL A 26 30.93 13.81 -20.78
N ALA A 27 31.60 14.39 -19.78
CA ALA A 27 31.07 15.35 -18.83
C ALA A 27 31.93 16.63 -18.87
N PRO A 28 31.51 17.68 -19.62
CA PRO A 28 32.25 18.92 -19.71
C PRO A 28 32.50 19.57 -18.34
N SER A 29 33.63 20.27 -18.18
CA SER A 29 34.01 20.90 -16.90
C SER A 29 32.99 21.92 -16.38
N ALA A 30 32.23 22.54 -17.30
CA ALA A 30 31.20 23.54 -17.02
C ALA A 30 29.89 22.98 -16.43
N LEU A 31 29.74 21.66 -16.30
CA LEU A 31 28.55 21.04 -15.69
C LEU A 31 28.40 21.44 -14.22
N SER A 32 27.15 21.63 -13.77
CA SER A 32 26.81 21.88 -12.36
C SER A 32 27.12 20.66 -11.48
N PRO A 33 27.13 20.80 -10.14
CA PRO A 33 27.30 19.67 -9.24
C PRO A 33 26.30 18.53 -9.48
N VAL A 34 25.03 18.86 -9.74
CA VAL A 34 23.96 17.87 -10.00
C VAL A 34 24.21 17.13 -11.32
N GLU A 35 24.63 17.84 -12.37
CA GLU A 35 24.94 17.22 -13.67
C GLU A 35 26.19 16.34 -13.59
N LYS A 36 27.20 16.75 -12.80
CA LYS A 36 28.37 15.90 -12.49
C LYS A 36 27.96 14.66 -11.71
N LYS A 37 27.02 14.79 -10.76
CA LYS A 37 26.45 13.66 -10.04
C LYS A 37 25.71 12.71 -10.99
N ALA A 38 25.00 13.20 -12.00
CA ALA A 38 24.38 12.35 -13.02
C ALA A 38 25.42 11.50 -13.80
N ALA A 39 26.55 12.08 -14.18
CA ALA A 39 27.64 11.34 -14.82
C ALA A 39 28.24 10.27 -13.87
N GLN A 40 28.41 10.61 -12.59
CA GLN A 40 28.87 9.69 -11.55
C GLN A 40 27.90 8.51 -11.37
N VAL A 41 26.59 8.78 -11.25
CA VAL A 41 25.56 7.75 -11.13
C VAL A 41 25.61 6.79 -12.31
N LEU A 42 25.72 7.32 -13.53
CA LEU A 42 25.79 6.51 -14.74
C LEU A 42 26.96 5.52 -14.70
N VAL A 43 28.18 5.98 -14.39
CA VAL A 43 29.36 5.10 -14.37
C VAL A 43 29.32 4.10 -13.21
N GLU A 44 28.84 4.51 -12.03
CA GLU A 44 28.76 3.64 -10.85
C GLU A 44 27.72 2.53 -11.01
N GLU A 45 26.53 2.85 -11.51
CA GLU A 45 25.46 1.85 -11.68
C GLU A 45 25.78 0.85 -12.80
N VAL A 46 26.50 1.28 -13.85
CA VAL A 46 27.04 0.39 -14.89
C VAL A 46 28.14 -0.50 -14.31
N ALA A 47 29.09 0.07 -13.56
CA ALA A 47 30.16 -0.70 -12.94
C ALA A 47 29.63 -1.75 -11.97
N LYS A 48 28.63 -1.40 -11.16
CA LYS A 48 27.98 -2.31 -10.20
C LYS A 48 27.38 -3.55 -10.85
N ARG A 49 26.83 -3.44 -12.06
CA ARG A 49 26.13 -4.52 -12.77
C ARG A 49 26.97 -5.25 -13.80
N SER A 50 27.95 -4.57 -14.40
CA SER A 50 28.76 -5.13 -15.50
C SER A 50 30.23 -5.36 -15.15
N ARG A 51 30.73 -4.76 -14.06
CA ARG A 51 32.16 -4.64 -13.68
C ARG A 51 33.00 -3.76 -14.61
N LEU A 52 32.41 -3.20 -15.66
CA LEU A 52 33.10 -2.30 -16.57
C LEU A 52 33.33 -0.94 -15.90
N GLN A 53 34.49 -0.34 -16.17
CA GLN A 53 34.87 0.96 -15.64
C GLN A 53 34.88 1.96 -16.79
N TRP A 54 33.81 2.74 -16.92
CA TRP A 54 33.75 3.83 -17.89
C TRP A 54 34.43 5.08 -17.33
N PRO A 55 35.49 5.60 -17.99
CA PRO A 55 36.11 6.83 -17.54
C PRO A 55 35.20 8.03 -17.83
N ILE A 56 35.18 8.98 -16.91
CA ILE A 56 34.59 10.31 -17.13
C ILE A 56 35.66 11.22 -17.74
N VAL A 57 35.40 11.77 -18.92
CA VAL A 57 36.33 12.60 -19.70
C VAL A 57 35.68 13.94 -20.08
N ALA A 58 36.49 14.98 -20.34
CA ALA A 58 35.98 16.30 -20.69
C ALA A 58 35.53 16.41 -22.16
N ALA A 59 36.04 15.55 -23.05
CA ALA A 59 35.75 15.55 -24.48
C ALA A 59 35.68 14.11 -25.03
N PRO A 60 34.95 13.87 -26.15
CA PRO A 60 34.88 12.56 -26.77
C PRO A 60 36.25 12.03 -27.19
N THR A 61 36.45 10.71 -27.11
CA THR A 61 37.65 10.04 -27.61
C THR A 61 37.37 9.43 -28.99
N THR A 62 38.16 9.80 -30.00
CA THR A 62 37.99 9.31 -31.38
C THR A 62 37.96 7.78 -31.43
N GLY A 63 36.96 7.22 -32.12
CA GLY A 63 36.84 5.77 -32.34
C GLY A 63 36.37 4.96 -31.13
N ARG A 64 35.97 5.60 -30.01
CA ARG A 64 35.35 4.93 -28.86
C ARG A 64 33.86 5.28 -28.76
N PRO A 65 33.00 4.33 -28.32
CA PRO A 65 31.63 4.65 -27.91
C PRO A 65 31.63 5.77 -26.86
N SER A 66 30.66 6.66 -26.91
CA SER A 66 30.63 7.84 -26.05
C SER A 66 29.24 8.17 -25.59
N ILE A 67 29.06 8.45 -24.30
CA ILE A 67 27.80 8.98 -23.75
C ILE A 67 28.07 10.41 -23.28
N THR A 68 27.47 11.38 -23.95
CA THR A 68 27.70 12.81 -23.67
C THR A 68 26.54 13.39 -22.87
N LEU A 69 26.82 13.95 -21.69
CA LEU A 69 25.83 14.66 -20.87
C LEU A 69 25.98 16.16 -21.08
N ARG A 70 24.86 16.82 -21.41
CA ARG A 70 24.80 18.27 -21.65
C ARG A 70 23.47 18.86 -21.17
N ARG A 71 23.51 20.14 -20.83
CA ARG A 71 22.31 20.96 -20.68
C ARG A 71 21.81 21.40 -22.05
N ASN A 72 20.52 21.28 -22.29
CA ASN A 72 19.86 21.82 -23.46
C ASN A 72 19.84 23.36 -23.37
N PRO A 73 20.57 24.09 -24.23
CA PRO A 73 20.62 25.55 -24.14
C PRO A 73 19.27 26.23 -24.42
N ALA A 74 18.40 25.56 -25.19
CA ALA A 74 17.05 26.05 -25.46
C ALA A 74 16.09 25.86 -24.26
N GLY A 75 16.50 25.07 -23.26
CA GLY A 75 15.64 24.64 -22.17
C GLY A 75 14.49 23.76 -22.64
N GLY A 76 13.46 23.66 -21.82
CA GLY A 76 12.24 22.91 -22.10
C GLY A 76 11.41 22.76 -20.83
N PRO A 77 10.37 21.91 -20.84
CA PRO A 77 9.66 21.57 -19.62
C PRO A 77 10.63 21.03 -18.55
N ALA A 78 10.47 21.50 -17.31
CA ALA A 78 11.31 21.12 -16.18
C ALA A 78 11.38 19.60 -15.99
N ASP A 79 12.50 19.10 -15.46
CA ASP A 79 12.86 17.69 -15.32
C ASP A 79 12.94 16.90 -16.65
N GLY A 80 12.56 17.49 -17.79
CA GLY A 80 12.55 16.79 -19.09
C GLY A 80 13.95 16.61 -19.70
N PHE A 81 14.05 15.71 -20.68
CA PHE A 81 15.30 15.42 -21.39
C PHE A 81 15.09 14.88 -22.80
N THR A 82 16.17 14.79 -23.54
CA THR A 82 16.27 14.11 -24.84
C THR A 82 17.47 13.17 -24.86
N ILE A 83 17.29 11.93 -25.30
CA ILE A 83 18.36 10.98 -25.61
C ILE A 83 18.39 10.77 -27.11
N ARG A 84 19.54 11.01 -27.73
CA ARG A 84 19.79 10.75 -29.16
C ARG A 84 20.88 9.71 -29.31
N THR A 85 20.72 8.84 -30.30
CA THR A 85 21.69 7.81 -30.65
C THR A 85 22.13 7.99 -32.10
N SER A 86 23.43 7.83 -32.34
CA SER A 86 24.03 7.79 -33.68
C SER A 86 25.16 6.78 -33.66
N GLY A 87 24.88 5.54 -34.05
CA GLY A 87 25.79 4.42 -33.82
C GLY A 87 26.05 4.24 -32.32
N ALA A 88 27.32 4.13 -31.94
CA ALA A 88 27.73 4.00 -30.53
C ALA A 88 27.95 5.35 -29.81
N SER A 89 27.48 6.46 -30.39
CA SER A 89 27.48 7.78 -29.76
C SER A 89 26.08 8.13 -29.25
N ILE A 90 25.98 8.34 -27.94
CA ILE A 90 24.75 8.69 -27.22
C ILE A 90 24.89 10.12 -26.68
N GLU A 91 23.87 10.95 -26.88
CA GLU A 91 23.78 12.28 -26.29
C GLU A 91 22.56 12.34 -25.35
N ILE A 92 22.78 12.76 -24.11
CA ILE A 92 21.75 13.05 -23.11
C ILE A 92 21.69 14.58 -22.92
N LEU A 93 20.58 15.17 -23.35
CA LEU A 93 20.29 16.60 -23.25
C LEU A 93 19.22 16.83 -22.19
N GLY A 94 19.60 17.30 -20.99
CA GLY A 94 18.65 17.68 -19.94
C GLY A 94 18.10 19.10 -20.15
N ASN A 95 16.80 19.31 -19.97
CA ASN A 95 16.19 20.64 -20.05
C ASN A 95 16.63 21.55 -18.88
N ASP A 96 16.97 20.94 -17.75
CA ASP A 96 17.57 21.54 -16.57
C ASP A 96 18.57 20.55 -15.92
N GLU A 97 19.09 20.88 -14.74
CA GLU A 97 20.10 20.05 -14.07
C GLU A 97 19.55 18.66 -13.74
N ARG A 98 18.31 18.57 -13.24
CA ARG A 98 17.65 17.28 -12.93
C ARG A 98 17.28 16.50 -14.19
N GLY A 99 16.95 17.18 -15.27
CA GLY A 99 16.72 16.55 -16.57
C GLY A 99 17.93 15.72 -17.04
N THR A 100 19.16 16.16 -16.73
CA THR A 100 20.35 15.34 -17.04
C THR A 100 20.41 14.05 -16.20
N LEU A 101 20.04 14.12 -14.92
CA LEU A 101 19.96 12.96 -14.02
C LEU A 101 18.87 11.99 -14.47
N PHE A 102 17.68 12.48 -14.80
CA PHE A 102 16.58 11.64 -15.28
C PHE A 102 16.86 11.05 -16.66
N GLY A 103 17.56 11.78 -17.55
CA GLY A 103 18.05 11.23 -18.81
C GLY A 103 19.07 10.11 -18.62
N ALA A 104 20.01 10.27 -17.68
CA ALA A 104 20.93 9.20 -17.30
C ALA A 104 20.20 7.98 -16.71
N GLY A 105 19.21 8.21 -15.85
CA GLY A 105 18.34 7.16 -15.31
C GLY A 105 17.56 6.41 -16.38
N ARG A 106 16.94 7.12 -17.34
CA ARG A 106 16.25 6.48 -18.48
C ARG A 106 17.21 5.67 -19.34
N LEU A 107 18.42 6.16 -19.60
CA LEU A 107 19.42 5.38 -20.31
C LEU A 107 19.76 4.09 -19.55
N LEU A 108 20.07 4.18 -18.25
CA LEU A 108 20.39 3.04 -17.39
C LEU A 108 19.30 1.95 -17.43
N ARG A 109 18.03 2.37 -17.41
CA ARG A 109 16.88 1.46 -17.50
C ARG A 109 16.82 0.72 -18.83
N GLU A 110 17.39 1.25 -19.90
CA GLU A 110 17.34 0.65 -21.25
C GLU A 110 18.53 -0.24 -21.58
N LEU A 111 19.66 -0.03 -20.89
CA LEU A 111 20.85 -0.84 -21.08
C LEU A 111 20.57 -2.32 -20.75
N ARG A 112 21.10 -3.20 -21.60
CA ARG A 112 21.31 -4.61 -21.28
C ARG A 112 22.71 -4.73 -20.68
N MET A 113 22.76 -4.80 -19.36
CA MET A 113 24.01 -4.88 -18.61
C MET A 113 24.24 -6.34 -18.21
N TYR A 114 25.32 -6.91 -18.73
CA TYR A 114 25.81 -8.23 -18.38
C TYR A 114 27.23 -8.11 -17.83
N ARG A 115 27.74 -9.21 -17.29
CA ARG A 115 29.16 -9.31 -16.92
C ARG A 115 30.03 -8.99 -18.14
N ASP A 116 30.82 -7.93 -18.02
CA ASP A 116 31.77 -7.43 -19.02
C ASP A 116 31.14 -6.98 -20.35
N SER A 117 29.83 -6.77 -20.41
CA SER A 117 29.15 -6.30 -21.63
C SER A 117 28.00 -5.35 -21.32
N VAL A 118 27.90 -4.26 -22.09
CA VAL A 118 26.80 -3.29 -21.99
C VAL A 118 26.31 -2.95 -23.38
N ILE A 119 25.02 -3.19 -23.63
CA ILE A 119 24.41 -3.03 -24.95
C ILE A 119 23.19 -2.12 -24.83
N LEU A 120 23.07 -1.16 -25.75
CA LEU A 120 21.85 -0.39 -25.95
C LEU A 120 21.10 -0.92 -27.19
N PRO A 121 19.81 -1.27 -27.08
CA PRO A 121 19.02 -1.72 -28.22
C PRO A 121 18.99 -0.71 -29.37
N ASP A 122 18.91 -1.23 -30.59
CA ASP A 122 18.90 -0.44 -31.81
C ASP A 122 17.76 0.58 -31.85
N GLY A 123 18.06 1.76 -32.42
CA GLY A 123 17.07 2.80 -32.66
C GLY A 123 16.51 3.47 -31.40
N PHE A 124 17.06 3.20 -30.21
CA PHE A 124 16.61 3.87 -29.00
C PHE A 124 16.90 5.37 -29.05
N GLN A 125 15.85 6.17 -29.05
CA GLN A 125 15.90 7.62 -28.95
C GLN A 125 14.59 8.08 -28.31
N ILE A 126 14.65 9.12 -27.48
CA ILE A 126 13.46 9.60 -26.77
C ILE A 126 13.60 11.09 -26.45
N THR A 127 12.51 11.84 -26.58
CA THR A 127 12.36 13.18 -26.01
C THR A 127 11.12 13.16 -25.14
N THR A 128 11.26 13.47 -23.86
CA THR A 128 10.15 13.35 -22.92
C THR A 128 10.33 14.29 -21.72
N ALA A 129 9.21 14.63 -21.08
CA ALA A 129 9.16 15.34 -19.81
C ALA A 129 8.01 14.79 -18.97
N PRO A 130 8.06 14.91 -17.63
CA PRO A 130 7.02 14.37 -16.76
C PRO A 130 5.71 15.15 -16.88
N LYS A 131 4.58 14.44 -16.75
CA LYS A 131 3.25 15.06 -16.67
C LYS A 131 3.05 15.82 -15.37
N TYR A 132 3.41 15.21 -14.24
CA TYR A 132 3.22 15.79 -12.91
C TYR A 132 4.49 16.43 -12.40
N LYS A 133 4.37 17.63 -11.82
CA LYS A 133 5.52 18.42 -11.35
C LYS A 133 6.14 17.85 -10.08
N LEU A 134 5.32 17.28 -9.21
CA LEU A 134 5.75 16.68 -7.95
C LEU A 134 5.58 15.16 -8.00
N ARG A 135 6.69 14.43 -7.81
CA ARG A 135 6.74 12.96 -7.86
C ARG A 135 7.64 12.48 -6.73
N GLY A 136 7.06 12.17 -5.59
CA GLY A 136 7.83 11.86 -4.39
C GLY A 136 7.29 10.74 -3.53
N HIS A 137 8.09 10.35 -2.54
CA HIS A 137 7.70 9.40 -1.49
C HIS A 137 8.17 9.89 -0.11
N GLN A 138 7.43 9.54 0.93
CA GLN A 138 7.89 9.70 2.31
C GLN A 138 8.93 8.63 2.63
N LEU A 139 10.07 9.05 3.19
CA LEU A 139 11.16 8.19 3.66
C LEU A 139 11.45 8.54 5.13
N GLY A 140 10.70 7.91 6.03
CA GLY A 140 10.81 8.15 7.48
C GLY A 140 11.87 7.29 8.15
N TYR A 141 12.94 7.90 8.65
CA TYR A 141 13.90 7.24 9.54
C TYR A 141 13.38 7.25 10.98
N ARG A 142 12.58 6.24 11.33
CA ARG A 142 11.87 6.14 12.62
C ARG A 142 11.57 4.68 13.02
N PRO A 143 11.41 4.35 14.32
CA PRO A 143 11.24 2.97 14.80
C PRO A 143 9.95 2.27 14.33
N LYS A 144 9.01 3.03 13.77
CA LYS A 144 7.70 2.55 13.30
C LYS A 144 7.77 1.75 11.99
N THR A 145 8.81 1.96 11.18
CA THR A 145 8.97 1.28 9.88
C THR A 145 9.59 -0.10 10.04
N ASN A 146 9.24 -1.05 9.16
CA ASN A 146 9.77 -2.41 9.19
C ASN A 146 11.16 -2.58 8.53
N SER A 147 11.89 -1.49 8.25
CA SER A 147 13.27 -1.54 7.71
C SER A 147 14.10 -0.26 7.82
N TYR A 148 13.48 0.92 7.67
CA TYR A 148 14.21 2.17 7.40
C TYR A 148 15.05 2.69 8.57
N ASP A 149 14.64 2.44 9.81
CA ASP A 149 15.43 2.77 11.00
C ASP A 149 16.78 2.06 11.05
N ALA A 150 16.91 0.89 10.42
CA ALA A 150 18.17 0.16 10.38
C ALA A 150 19.11 0.59 9.23
N TRP A 151 18.68 1.52 8.38
CA TRP A 151 19.42 1.87 7.17
C TRP A 151 20.55 2.87 7.44
N THR A 152 21.73 2.54 6.91
CA THR A 152 22.90 3.44 6.94
C THR A 152 22.78 4.56 5.91
N ALA A 153 23.58 5.63 6.06
CA ALA A 153 23.65 6.70 5.08
C ALA A 153 23.95 6.20 3.64
N ALA A 154 24.78 5.17 3.50
CA ALA A 154 25.07 4.56 2.21
C ALA A 154 23.86 3.83 1.60
N MET A 155 23.06 3.15 2.43
CA MET A 155 21.80 2.54 1.99
C MET A 155 20.80 3.62 1.54
N TRP A 156 20.71 4.73 2.29
CA TRP A 156 19.89 5.88 1.89
C TRP A 156 20.36 6.50 0.57
N ASP A 157 21.66 6.73 0.37
CA ASP A 157 22.19 7.25 -0.91
C ASP A 157 21.82 6.33 -2.08
N GLN A 158 22.00 5.02 -1.93
CA GLN A 158 21.63 4.06 -2.97
C GLN A 158 20.12 4.05 -3.23
N TYR A 159 19.29 4.03 -2.19
CA TYR A 159 17.84 3.94 -2.38
C TYR A 159 17.24 5.23 -2.96
N ILE A 160 17.71 6.41 -2.52
CA ILE A 160 17.34 7.70 -3.10
C ILE A 160 17.75 7.77 -4.57
N ARG A 161 18.96 7.28 -4.91
CA ARG A 161 19.41 7.16 -6.29
C ARG A 161 18.51 6.23 -7.12
N ASP A 162 18.15 5.08 -6.58
CA ASP A 162 17.26 4.12 -7.25
C ASP A 162 15.89 4.76 -7.59
N LEU A 163 15.33 5.54 -6.66
CA LEU A 163 14.11 6.32 -6.91
C LEU A 163 14.33 7.42 -7.96
N ALA A 164 15.46 8.12 -7.93
CA ALA A 164 15.82 9.14 -8.92
C ALA A 164 15.82 8.58 -10.35
N ILE A 165 16.34 7.37 -10.53
CA ILE A 165 16.45 6.69 -11.83
C ILE A 165 15.07 6.43 -12.46
N PHE A 166 14.04 6.31 -11.63
CA PHE A 166 12.64 6.18 -12.07
C PHE A 166 11.86 7.51 -12.04
N GLY A 167 12.55 8.65 -11.91
CA GLY A 167 11.95 9.96 -12.10
C GLY A 167 11.38 10.60 -10.84
N THR A 168 11.61 10.03 -9.66
CA THR A 168 11.29 10.67 -8.36
C THR A 168 12.10 11.96 -8.21
N ASN A 169 11.45 13.06 -7.84
CA ASN A 169 12.09 14.38 -7.68
C ASN A 169 11.93 14.99 -6.29
N ALA A 170 11.20 14.35 -5.39
CA ALA A 170 10.99 14.83 -4.02
C ALA A 170 11.00 13.69 -3.00
N VAL A 171 11.49 13.96 -1.81
CA VAL A 171 11.41 13.05 -0.65
C VAL A 171 10.91 13.81 0.56
N GLU A 172 9.99 13.20 1.30
CA GLU A 172 9.49 13.74 2.57
C GLU A 172 10.13 13.02 3.76
N LEU A 173 10.82 13.78 4.60
CA LEU A 173 11.47 13.34 5.82
C LEU A 173 10.55 13.53 7.03
N ILE A 174 10.86 12.84 8.13
CA ILE A 174 10.17 12.96 9.41
C ILE A 174 11.14 13.53 10.45
N PRO A 175 10.76 14.56 11.23
CA PRO A 175 11.61 15.13 12.27
C PRO A 175 11.74 14.18 13.46
N PRO A 176 12.78 14.34 14.31
CA PRO A 176 12.96 13.48 15.48
C PRO A 176 11.76 13.46 16.45
N ARG A 177 11.12 14.62 16.67
CA ARG A 177 9.92 14.70 17.51
C ARG A 177 8.68 14.42 16.67
N SER A 178 8.10 13.24 16.88
CA SER A 178 6.84 12.75 16.30
C SER A 178 6.07 11.96 17.38
N ASP A 179 5.09 11.14 16.99
CA ASP A 179 4.41 10.18 17.89
C ASP A 179 5.16 8.86 18.07
N ASP A 180 6.38 8.77 17.53
CA ASP A 180 7.24 7.60 17.61
C ASP A 180 8.21 7.68 18.79
N ASP A 181 8.73 6.53 19.20
CA ASP A 181 9.84 6.48 20.16
C ASP A 181 11.06 7.25 19.62
N SER A 182 11.76 7.93 20.52
CA SER A 182 12.94 8.74 20.16
C SER A 182 14.17 7.90 19.79
N ASP A 183 14.11 6.58 19.95
CA ASP A 183 15.20 5.65 19.70
C ASP A 183 14.69 4.33 19.10
N SER A 184 15.56 3.63 18.39
CA SER A 184 15.33 2.27 17.87
C SER A 184 16.55 1.42 18.18
N PRO A 185 16.38 0.14 18.57
CA PRO A 185 17.51 -0.79 18.71
C PRO A 185 18.32 -0.97 17.41
N HIS A 186 17.79 -0.52 16.27
CA HIS A 186 18.42 -0.66 14.96
C HIS A 186 19.15 0.58 14.47
N PHE A 187 18.95 1.75 15.09
CA PHE A 187 19.51 3.00 14.59
C PHE A 187 21.04 2.93 14.46
N PRO A 188 21.62 3.03 13.25
CA PRO A 188 23.07 3.15 13.11
C PRO A 188 23.61 4.47 13.67
N ILE A 189 22.80 5.54 13.63
CA ILE A 189 23.07 6.85 14.23
C ILE A 189 21.77 7.51 14.70
N PRO A 190 21.80 8.50 15.61
CA PRO A 190 20.59 9.18 16.07
C PRO A 190 19.81 9.87 14.93
N GLN A 191 18.51 10.09 15.14
CA GLN A 191 17.58 10.58 14.12
C GLN A 191 17.99 11.92 13.49
N MET A 192 18.35 12.93 14.29
CA MET A 192 18.68 14.25 13.75
C MET A 192 19.96 14.23 12.88
N PRO A 193 21.09 13.61 13.31
CA PRO A 193 22.22 13.36 12.42
C PRO A 193 21.85 12.66 11.11
N MET A 194 21.01 11.61 11.17
CA MET A 194 20.57 10.93 9.95
C MET A 194 19.73 11.85 9.05
N MET A 195 18.80 12.61 9.62
CA MET A 195 17.96 13.53 8.85
C MET A 195 18.78 14.63 8.14
N VAL A 196 19.85 15.12 8.78
CA VAL A 196 20.82 16.05 8.15
C VAL A 196 21.51 15.36 6.98
N GLU A 197 21.96 14.13 7.15
CA GLU A 197 22.65 13.37 6.10
C GLU A 197 21.72 13.05 4.93
N MET A 198 20.47 12.65 5.19
CA MET A 198 19.46 12.44 4.15
C MET A 198 19.17 13.73 3.38
N SER A 199 19.03 14.88 4.06
CA SER A 199 18.85 16.19 3.40
C SER A 199 20.06 16.56 2.52
N ARG A 200 21.29 16.27 2.99
CA ARG A 200 22.53 16.46 2.21
C ARG A 200 22.58 15.55 0.97
N ILE A 201 22.19 14.29 1.12
CA ILE A 201 22.10 13.32 0.01
C ILE A 201 21.11 13.82 -1.04
N LEU A 202 19.90 14.19 -0.62
CA LEU A 202 18.85 14.70 -1.51
C LEU A 202 19.29 15.95 -2.29
N ASP A 203 19.93 16.90 -1.60
CA ASP A 203 20.48 18.11 -2.23
C ASP A 203 21.51 17.76 -3.31
N SER A 204 22.35 16.75 -3.10
CA SER A 204 23.35 16.31 -4.08
C SER A 204 22.75 15.76 -5.38
N TYR A 205 21.52 15.25 -5.34
CA TYR A 205 20.74 14.82 -6.51
C TYR A 205 19.83 15.94 -7.06
N GLY A 206 19.82 17.12 -6.42
CA GLY A 206 18.92 18.23 -6.74
C GLY A 206 17.46 17.97 -6.38
N MET A 207 17.16 16.96 -5.55
CA MET A 207 15.79 16.61 -5.15
C MET A 207 15.21 17.61 -4.16
N ASP A 208 13.90 17.81 -4.24
CA ASP A 208 13.18 18.67 -3.31
C ASP A 208 13.01 17.94 -1.96
N VAL A 209 13.39 18.61 -0.87
CA VAL A 209 13.32 18.09 0.49
C VAL A 209 12.06 18.61 1.17
N TRP A 210 11.15 17.67 1.45
CA TRP A 210 9.94 17.92 2.22
C TRP A 210 10.12 17.44 3.66
N VAL A 211 9.40 18.05 4.59
CA VAL A 211 9.31 17.58 5.97
C VAL A 211 7.84 17.44 6.36
N TRP A 212 7.43 16.23 6.74
CA TRP A 212 6.16 15.99 7.42
C TRP A 212 6.36 16.30 8.90
N TYR A 213 5.76 17.39 9.41
CA TYR A 213 6.05 17.91 10.74
C TYR A 213 4.76 18.05 11.56
N PRO A 214 4.44 17.10 12.45
CA PRO A 214 3.20 17.12 13.22
C PRO A 214 3.26 18.15 14.36
N ALA A 215 2.12 18.78 14.63
CA ALA A 215 1.94 19.67 15.77
C ALA A 215 1.58 18.83 17.02
N MET A 216 2.58 18.53 17.84
CA MET A 216 2.51 17.50 18.91
C MET A 216 2.00 17.98 20.26
N ASP A 217 1.96 19.30 20.52
CA ASP A 217 1.53 19.83 21.80
C ASP A 217 -0.01 19.86 21.90
N ARG A 218 -0.53 19.76 23.13
CA ARG A 218 -1.98 19.60 23.37
C ARG A 218 -2.82 20.82 23.03
N ASP A 219 -2.28 22.03 23.21
CA ASP A 219 -3.02 23.27 23.05
C ASP A 219 -2.15 24.39 22.48
N TYR A 220 -2.46 24.80 21.26
CA TYR A 220 -1.80 25.91 20.57
C TYR A 220 -2.53 27.25 20.72
N ASN A 221 -3.52 27.35 21.62
CA ASN A 221 -4.06 28.63 22.05
C ASN A 221 -3.20 29.29 23.14
N ASP A 222 -2.36 28.51 23.84
CA ASP A 222 -1.40 29.02 24.81
C ASP A 222 -0.19 29.67 24.12
N PRO A 223 0.07 30.99 24.31
CA PRO A 223 1.21 31.67 23.72
C PRO A 223 2.58 31.08 24.11
N ALA A 224 2.70 30.51 25.31
CA ALA A 224 3.96 29.89 25.74
C ALA A 224 4.23 28.61 24.94
N THR A 225 3.20 27.78 24.76
CA THR A 225 3.26 26.58 23.91
C THR A 225 3.60 26.94 22.45
N VAL A 226 2.98 27.98 21.89
CA VAL A 226 3.30 28.46 20.53
C VAL A 226 4.77 28.91 20.43
N THR A 227 5.27 29.66 21.41
CA THR A 227 6.66 30.15 21.41
C THR A 227 7.64 28.98 21.45
N LYS A 228 7.41 28.02 22.35
CA LYS A 228 8.24 26.81 22.47
C LYS A 228 8.27 26.01 21.17
N ALA A 229 7.12 25.83 20.52
CA ALA A 229 7.04 25.09 19.25
C ALA A 229 7.78 25.81 18.11
N ILE A 230 7.73 27.14 18.06
CA ILE A 230 8.47 27.93 17.06
C ILE A 230 9.98 27.74 17.24
N ASP A 231 10.47 27.80 18.48
CA ASP A 231 11.89 27.64 18.78
C ASP A 231 12.37 26.21 18.49
N GLU A 232 11.57 25.20 18.86
CA GLU A 232 11.89 23.80 18.61
C GLU A 232 11.99 23.48 17.11
N TRP A 233 11.03 23.93 16.31
CA TRP A 233 11.04 23.68 14.86
C TRP A 233 12.17 24.45 14.18
N ALA A 234 12.47 25.67 14.65
CA ALA A 234 13.60 26.45 14.17
C ALA A 234 14.94 25.73 14.32
N GLU A 235 15.14 24.95 15.38
CA GLU A 235 16.36 24.16 15.58
C GLU A 235 16.52 23.05 14.52
N VAL A 236 15.42 22.45 14.06
CA VAL A 236 15.45 21.50 12.93
C VAL A 236 15.73 22.26 11.64
N PHE A 237 15.00 23.36 11.38
CA PHE A 237 15.15 24.16 10.15
C PHE A 237 16.57 24.67 9.94
N LYS A 238 17.23 25.09 11.02
CA LYS A 238 18.62 25.59 11.00
C LYS A 238 19.65 24.50 10.69
N LYS A 239 19.38 23.24 11.08
CA LYS A 239 20.33 22.12 10.93
C LYS A 239 20.28 21.48 9.55
N LEU A 240 19.12 21.49 8.89
CA LEU A 240 18.96 20.82 7.60
C LEU A 240 19.59 21.65 6.46
N PRO A 241 20.47 21.04 5.63
CA PRO A 241 21.06 21.70 4.47
C PRO A 241 20.04 22.28 3.50
N ARG A 242 18.92 21.57 3.29
CA ARG A 242 17.86 21.95 2.37
C ARG A 242 16.48 21.58 2.92
N ILE A 243 15.55 22.53 2.81
CA ILE A 243 14.11 22.33 2.98
C ILE A 243 13.39 23.15 1.91
N ASP A 244 12.60 22.50 1.07
CA ASP A 244 11.76 23.15 0.06
C ASP A 244 10.32 23.33 0.54
N ALA A 245 9.85 22.44 1.42
CA ALA A 245 8.49 22.51 1.95
C ALA A 245 8.33 21.79 3.29
N VAL A 246 7.44 22.32 4.12
CA VAL A 246 6.94 21.67 5.32
C VAL A 246 5.45 21.40 5.16
N MET A 247 5.03 20.17 5.46
CA MET A 247 3.64 19.75 5.51
C MET A 247 3.28 19.42 6.95
N VAL A 248 2.14 19.96 7.41
CA VAL A 248 1.65 19.70 8.76
C VAL A 248 0.31 18.96 8.70
N PRO A 249 0.20 17.75 9.27
CA PRO A 249 -1.08 17.07 9.41
C PRO A 249 -1.97 17.79 10.44
N GLY A 250 -3.29 17.83 10.19
CA GLY A 250 -4.28 18.29 11.15
C GLY A 250 -4.46 17.35 12.35
N GLY A 251 -4.11 16.08 12.18
CA GLY A 251 -4.05 15.06 13.23
C GLY A 251 -3.45 13.74 12.77
N ASP A 252 -3.38 12.77 13.68
CA ASP A 252 -2.74 11.45 13.51
C ASP A 252 -1.27 11.51 13.04
N PRO A 253 -0.35 12.01 13.89
CA PRO A 253 -0.55 12.55 15.23
C PRO A 253 -0.78 14.06 15.22
N GLY A 254 -1.00 14.61 16.42
CA GLY A 254 -1.62 15.92 16.59
C GLY A 254 -3.14 15.80 16.63
N HIS A 255 -3.80 16.86 17.08
CA HIS A 255 -5.25 16.98 17.11
C HIS A 255 -5.61 18.43 17.43
N THR A 256 -5.36 19.32 16.47
CA THR A 256 -5.45 20.77 16.71
C THR A 256 -6.60 21.35 15.89
N LYS A 257 -7.47 22.10 16.56
CA LYS A 257 -8.58 22.82 15.93
C LYS A 257 -8.08 23.72 14.79
N PRO A 258 -8.83 23.86 13.67
CA PRO A 258 -8.34 24.57 12.47
C PRO A 258 -7.83 25.99 12.72
N ASP A 259 -8.51 26.79 13.52
CA ASP A 259 -8.10 28.18 13.82
C ASP A 259 -6.76 28.27 14.56
N ALA A 260 -6.61 27.49 15.64
CA ALA A 260 -5.37 27.42 16.41
C ALA A 260 -4.21 26.84 15.58
N LEU A 261 -4.47 25.80 14.78
CA LEU A 261 -3.49 25.20 13.89
C LEU A 261 -2.99 26.24 12.87
N MET A 262 -3.91 26.91 12.17
CA MET A 262 -3.56 27.88 11.14
C MET A 262 -2.79 29.08 11.71
N ALA A 263 -3.12 29.53 12.93
CA ALA A 263 -2.38 30.59 13.62
C ALA A 263 -0.93 30.17 13.99
N LEU A 264 -0.73 28.91 14.42
CA LEU A 264 0.61 28.35 14.63
C LEU A 264 1.39 28.32 13.30
N LEU A 265 0.78 27.79 12.24
CA LEU A 265 1.43 27.59 10.95
C LEU A 265 1.85 28.89 10.27
N GLU A 266 1.10 29.98 10.45
CA GLU A 266 1.53 31.31 9.98
C GLU A 266 2.88 31.73 10.60
N LYS A 267 3.03 31.55 11.91
CA LYS A 267 4.28 31.86 12.62
C LYS A 267 5.39 30.91 12.24
N GLN A 268 5.09 29.62 12.08
CA GLN A 268 6.07 28.63 11.61
C GLN A 268 6.53 28.89 10.19
N ALA A 269 5.64 29.35 9.29
CA ALA A 269 6.01 29.74 7.93
C ALA A 269 6.98 30.93 7.93
N ALA A 270 6.77 31.91 8.82
CA ALA A 270 7.73 33.01 9.01
C ALA A 270 9.06 32.52 9.59
N SER A 271 9.04 31.59 10.56
CA SER A 271 10.25 30.97 11.14
C SER A 271 11.06 30.20 10.10
N LEU A 272 10.40 29.31 9.35
CA LEU A 272 10.99 28.50 8.27
C LEU A 272 11.73 29.37 7.25
N ARG A 273 11.12 30.47 6.80
CA ARG A 273 11.68 31.36 5.78
C ARG A 273 12.90 32.16 6.25
N LYS A 274 13.19 32.23 7.56
CA LYS A 274 14.44 32.81 8.06
C LYS A 274 15.66 31.97 7.67
N TYR A 275 15.48 30.66 7.56
CA TYR A 275 16.55 29.70 7.25
C TYR A 275 16.47 29.20 5.80
N HIS A 276 15.24 29.04 5.28
CA HIS A 276 14.98 28.58 3.91
C HIS A 276 14.01 29.54 3.20
N PRO A 277 14.51 30.64 2.59
CA PRO A 277 13.66 31.76 2.13
C PRO A 277 12.58 31.42 1.09
N LYS A 278 12.78 30.35 0.32
CA LYS A 278 11.85 29.88 -0.71
C LYS A 278 10.94 28.75 -0.24
N ALA A 279 11.10 28.30 1.01
CA ALA A 279 10.39 27.14 1.51
C ALA A 279 8.88 27.42 1.68
N GLN A 280 8.11 26.38 1.44
CA GLN A 280 6.67 26.39 1.40
C GLN A 280 6.06 25.84 2.70
N MET A 281 4.83 26.24 2.99
CA MET A 281 4.05 25.72 4.12
C MET A 281 2.73 25.14 3.63
N TRP A 282 2.50 23.88 3.97
CA TRP A 282 1.36 23.06 3.55
C TRP A 282 0.64 22.48 4.75
N VAL A 283 -0.67 22.26 4.62
CA VAL A 283 -1.49 21.69 5.70
C VAL A 283 -2.45 20.64 5.17
N SER A 284 -2.69 19.58 5.95
CA SER A 284 -3.71 18.57 5.68
C SER A 284 -4.88 18.72 6.65
N PRO A 285 -6.14 18.60 6.21
CA PRO A 285 -7.29 18.50 7.13
C PRO A 285 -7.46 17.08 7.69
N GLN A 286 -6.36 16.31 7.78
CA GLN A 286 -6.33 14.95 8.34
C GLN A 286 -6.99 14.91 9.72
N GLY A 287 -7.93 13.98 9.91
CA GLY A 287 -8.60 13.76 11.19
C GLY A 287 -9.68 14.80 11.55
N PHE A 288 -9.96 15.78 10.68
CA PHE A 288 -11.02 16.76 10.93
C PHE A 288 -12.41 16.13 10.79
N ASP A 289 -13.29 16.38 11.76
CA ASP A 289 -14.71 16.04 11.67
C ASP A 289 -15.46 17.02 10.74
N GLN A 290 -16.78 16.88 10.61
CA GLN A 290 -17.56 17.80 9.76
C GLN A 290 -17.44 19.27 10.20
N LYS A 291 -17.50 19.52 11.51
CA LYS A 291 -17.46 20.88 12.05
C LYS A 291 -16.10 21.54 11.77
N TRP A 292 -15.01 20.81 11.96
CA TRP A 292 -13.66 21.30 11.71
C TRP A 292 -13.37 21.43 10.22
N MET A 293 -13.93 20.56 9.37
CA MET A 293 -13.85 20.74 7.92
C MET A 293 -14.52 22.05 7.47
N ASP A 294 -15.71 22.37 8.00
CA ASP A 294 -16.44 23.59 7.63
C ASP A 294 -15.72 24.86 8.12
N GLU A 295 -15.14 24.82 9.32
CA GLU A 295 -14.28 25.89 9.84
C GLU A 295 -13.01 26.06 9.00
N PHE A 296 -12.36 24.95 8.64
CA PHE A 296 -11.17 24.96 7.80
C PHE A 296 -11.45 25.59 6.43
N TYR A 297 -12.54 25.22 5.76
CA TYR A 297 -12.96 25.87 4.52
C TYR A 297 -13.20 27.37 4.69
N SER A 298 -13.86 27.76 5.78
CA SER A 298 -14.08 29.19 6.09
C SER A 298 -12.78 29.97 6.29
N ILE A 299 -11.72 29.33 6.80
CA ILE A 299 -10.38 29.94 6.88
C ILE A 299 -9.75 30.03 5.49
N LEU A 300 -9.86 28.98 4.67
CA LEU A 300 -9.31 28.97 3.30
C LEU A 300 -9.96 30.01 2.40
N ASP A 301 -11.25 30.32 2.58
CA ASP A 301 -11.97 31.36 1.81
C ASP A 301 -11.36 32.75 2.00
N LYS A 302 -10.69 33.01 3.13
CA LYS A 302 -9.91 34.24 3.37
C LYS A 302 -8.60 34.28 2.60
N GLN A 303 -8.20 33.16 2.00
CA GLN A 303 -7.03 33.00 1.15
C GLN A 303 -5.72 33.55 1.77
N PRO A 304 -5.32 33.09 2.98
CA PRO A 304 -4.08 33.51 3.63
C PRO A 304 -2.86 33.40 2.70
N ALA A 305 -2.13 34.51 2.54
CA ALA A 305 -1.03 34.60 1.58
C ALA A 305 0.21 33.79 1.96
N TRP A 306 0.41 33.52 3.26
CA TRP A 306 1.55 32.75 3.73
C TRP A 306 1.43 31.25 3.42
N LEU A 307 0.20 30.73 3.26
CA LEU A 307 -0.08 29.32 3.00
C LEU A 307 0.20 29.00 1.53
N THR A 308 0.83 27.85 1.28
CA THR A 308 1.17 27.43 -0.09
C THR A 308 0.13 26.49 -0.70
N GLY A 309 -0.34 25.49 0.06
CA GLY A 309 -1.34 24.57 -0.44
C GLY A 309 -1.83 23.55 0.57
N ILE A 310 -2.68 22.64 0.10
CA ILE A 310 -3.41 21.66 0.92
C ILE A 310 -2.97 20.25 0.55
N VAL A 311 -2.98 19.35 1.51
CA VAL A 311 -2.67 17.92 1.28
C VAL A 311 -3.92 17.07 1.47
N HIS A 312 -4.15 16.13 0.56
CA HIS A 312 -5.17 15.08 0.69
C HIS A 312 -4.47 13.75 0.97
N GLY A 313 -5.00 12.91 1.85
CA GLY A 313 -4.38 11.63 2.20
C GLY A 313 -5.23 10.83 3.19
N PRO A 314 -4.63 9.86 3.91
CA PRO A 314 -5.31 9.12 4.97
C PRO A 314 -6.06 10.02 5.94
N GLN A 315 -7.18 9.51 6.45
CA GLN A 315 -8.07 10.18 7.39
C GLN A 315 -8.65 11.55 6.94
N VAL A 316 -8.55 11.94 5.66
CA VAL A 316 -9.33 13.05 5.10
C VAL A 316 -10.69 12.52 4.66
N ARG A 317 -11.76 13.02 5.30
CA ARG A 317 -13.11 12.44 5.19
C ARG A 317 -13.87 12.66 3.89
N VAL A 318 -13.34 13.49 3.00
CA VAL A 318 -13.92 13.75 1.69
C VAL A 318 -12.99 13.22 0.59
N SER A 319 -13.55 12.90 -0.56
CA SER A 319 -12.74 12.53 -1.73
C SER A 319 -11.85 13.70 -2.15
N ILE A 320 -10.77 13.40 -2.88
CA ILE A 320 -9.85 14.44 -3.34
C ILE A 320 -10.51 15.39 -4.35
N GLN A 321 -11.48 14.89 -5.12
CA GLN A 321 -12.29 15.68 -6.05
C GLN A 321 -13.22 16.64 -5.30
N GLU A 322 -13.83 16.20 -4.19
CA GLU A 322 -14.62 17.08 -3.32
C GLU A 322 -13.72 18.12 -2.63
N LEU A 323 -12.56 17.72 -2.11
CA LEU A 323 -11.59 18.66 -1.56
C LEU A 323 -11.20 19.70 -2.60
N ARG A 324 -10.93 19.30 -3.85
CA ARG A 324 -10.57 20.21 -4.94
C ARG A 324 -11.67 21.21 -5.27
N ARG A 325 -12.94 20.80 -5.25
CA ARG A 325 -14.08 21.70 -5.46
C ARG A 325 -14.19 22.78 -4.37
N ARG A 326 -13.83 22.46 -3.13
CA ARG A 326 -13.97 23.35 -1.97
C ARG A 326 -12.73 24.22 -1.69
N VAL A 327 -11.54 23.75 -2.05
CA VAL A 327 -10.29 24.50 -1.84
C VAL A 327 -10.14 25.58 -2.93
N PRO A 328 -9.85 26.85 -2.58
CA PRO A 328 -9.59 27.91 -3.55
C PRO A 328 -8.50 27.54 -4.58
N ALA A 329 -8.71 27.92 -5.85
CA ALA A 329 -7.87 27.50 -6.98
C ALA A 329 -6.38 27.90 -6.84
N ARG A 330 -6.07 28.96 -6.08
CA ARG A 330 -4.69 29.39 -5.81
C ARG A 330 -3.86 28.35 -5.04
N TYR A 331 -4.51 27.49 -4.26
CA TYR A 331 -3.86 26.47 -3.46
C TYR A 331 -3.78 25.18 -4.28
N GLY A 332 -2.56 24.73 -4.56
CA GLY A 332 -2.34 23.39 -5.07
C GLY A 332 -2.85 22.35 -4.07
N ILE A 333 -3.32 21.21 -4.58
CA ILE A 333 -3.55 20.02 -3.76
C ILE A 333 -2.43 19.03 -4.05
N ARG A 334 -1.72 18.63 -3.01
CA ARG A 334 -0.75 17.54 -3.04
C ARG A 334 -1.46 16.25 -2.64
N ASN A 335 -1.29 15.19 -3.43
CA ASN A 335 -1.76 13.87 -3.02
C ASN A 335 -0.75 13.22 -2.07
N TYR A 336 -1.22 12.67 -0.96
CA TYR A 336 -0.46 11.89 0.01
C TYR A 336 -1.11 10.51 0.23
N PRO A 337 -1.13 9.65 -0.80
CA PRO A 337 -1.85 8.37 -0.77
C PRO A 337 -1.07 7.29 -0.03
N ASP A 338 -1.79 6.45 0.71
CA ASP A 338 -1.25 5.25 1.35
C ASP A 338 -0.98 4.14 0.33
N ILE A 339 0.31 3.80 0.14
CA ILE A 339 0.72 2.72 -0.78
C ILE A 339 1.35 1.52 -0.05
N THR A 340 1.45 1.59 1.28
CA THR A 340 2.18 0.62 2.11
C THR A 340 1.26 -0.36 2.80
N HIS A 341 0.04 0.06 3.16
CA HIS A 341 -0.85 -0.77 3.95
C HIS A 341 -1.84 -1.58 3.11
N SER A 342 -2.09 -2.83 3.51
CA SER A 342 -3.05 -3.73 2.85
C SER A 342 -4.41 -3.80 3.55
N VAL A 343 -4.47 -3.53 4.86
CA VAL A 343 -5.70 -3.47 5.67
C VAL A 343 -5.68 -2.28 6.60
N GLN A 344 -6.87 -1.89 7.08
CA GLN A 344 -7.00 -0.81 8.07
C GLN A 344 -6.37 0.50 7.59
N CYS A 345 -6.53 0.79 6.31
CA CYS A 345 -5.85 1.87 5.60
C CYS A 345 -6.79 2.60 4.64
N GLN A 346 -6.26 3.62 3.96
CA GLN A 346 -7.00 4.39 2.96
C GLN A 346 -7.44 3.51 1.78
N PHE A 347 -6.54 2.68 1.26
CA PHE A 347 -6.75 1.83 0.09
C PHE A 347 -6.47 0.36 0.40
N ALA A 348 -7.41 -0.28 1.11
CA ALA A 348 -7.30 -1.71 1.44
C ALA A 348 -7.31 -2.57 0.17
N VAL A 349 -6.79 -3.79 0.28
CA VAL A 349 -6.88 -4.79 -0.79
C VAL A 349 -8.37 -5.14 -1.01
N PRO A 350 -8.92 -4.94 -2.22
CA PRO A 350 -10.31 -5.27 -2.53
C PRO A 350 -10.52 -6.79 -2.50
N ASN A 351 -11.68 -7.23 -2.00
CA ASN A 351 -12.08 -8.64 -1.99
C ASN A 351 -11.00 -9.60 -1.42
N TRP A 352 -10.22 -9.13 -0.43
CA TRP A 352 -9.17 -9.95 0.17
C TRP A 352 -9.77 -11.06 1.03
N ASP A 353 -9.16 -12.24 1.01
CA ASP A 353 -9.61 -13.39 1.82
C ASP A 353 -8.91 -13.41 3.20
N ALA A 354 -9.61 -13.93 4.21
CA ALA A 354 -9.19 -13.87 5.60
C ALA A 354 -7.82 -14.53 5.88
N PRO A 355 -7.48 -15.71 5.30
CA PRO A 355 -6.18 -16.34 5.54
C PRO A 355 -5.00 -15.43 5.16
N GLU A 356 -5.05 -14.82 3.98
CA GLU A 356 -4.00 -13.90 3.52
C GLU A 356 -3.96 -12.64 4.39
N ALA A 357 -5.12 -12.06 4.69
CA ALA A 357 -5.23 -10.84 5.48
C ALA A 357 -4.68 -10.98 6.90
N PHE A 358 -4.96 -12.10 7.57
CA PHE A 358 -4.51 -12.33 8.94
C PHE A 358 -3.01 -12.56 9.06
N THR A 359 -2.38 -13.11 8.02
CA THR A 359 -0.95 -13.47 8.08
C THR A 359 -0.03 -12.40 7.50
N HIS A 360 -0.40 -11.81 6.37
CA HIS A 360 0.33 -10.65 5.82
C HIS A 360 0.07 -9.39 6.63
N ALA A 361 -1.07 -9.33 7.32
CA ALA A 361 -1.48 -8.22 8.17
C ALA A 361 -1.38 -6.88 7.41
N ARG A 362 -1.05 -5.82 8.14
CA ARG A 362 -1.14 -4.43 7.65
C ARG A 362 0.02 -4.06 6.71
N GLU A 363 1.24 -4.52 6.95
CA GLU A 363 2.47 -4.06 6.29
C GLU A 363 3.26 -5.20 5.61
N GLY A 364 2.54 -6.12 4.93
CA GLY A 364 3.15 -7.17 4.11
C GLY A 364 3.81 -6.63 2.83
N ILE A 365 4.65 -7.45 2.18
CA ILE A 365 5.22 -7.15 0.86
C ILE A 365 4.10 -7.10 -0.18
N ASN A 366 3.85 -5.94 -0.78
CA ASN A 366 2.59 -5.62 -1.44
C ASN A 366 2.72 -5.04 -2.86
N PRO A 367 3.41 -5.69 -3.81
CA PRO A 367 3.35 -5.24 -5.21
C PRO A 367 1.90 -5.30 -5.72
N ARG A 368 1.32 -4.13 -6.05
CA ARG A 368 -0.10 -3.95 -6.43
C ARG A 368 -0.25 -3.12 -7.72
N PRO A 369 0.35 -3.52 -8.87
CA PRO A 369 0.44 -2.66 -10.05
C PRO A 369 -0.90 -2.17 -10.60
N THR A 370 -1.91 -3.05 -10.68
CA THR A 370 -3.22 -2.74 -11.27
C THR A 370 -4.01 -1.82 -10.34
N GLU A 371 -3.99 -2.10 -9.04
CA GLU A 371 -4.71 -1.29 -8.05
C GLU A 371 -4.07 0.08 -7.86
N MET A 372 -2.73 0.16 -7.86
CA MET A 372 -2.04 1.45 -7.83
C MET A 372 -2.37 2.31 -9.05
N ARG A 373 -2.58 1.70 -10.24
CA ARG A 373 -3.09 2.42 -11.42
C ARG A 373 -4.51 2.95 -11.22
N ALA A 374 -5.40 2.14 -10.63
CA ALA A 374 -6.77 2.56 -10.35
C ALA A 374 -6.78 3.78 -9.40
N ILE A 375 -6.06 3.68 -8.27
CA ILE A 375 -5.91 4.78 -7.29
C ILE A 375 -5.31 6.02 -7.96
N PHE A 376 -4.24 5.86 -8.75
CA PHE A 376 -3.59 6.98 -9.43
C PHE A 376 -4.56 7.68 -10.40
N ARG A 377 -5.30 6.93 -11.22
CA ARG A 377 -6.24 7.50 -12.20
C ARG A 377 -7.40 8.24 -11.56
N ASP A 378 -7.94 7.73 -10.45
CA ASP A 378 -8.99 8.42 -9.70
C ASP A 378 -8.47 9.75 -9.13
N GLN A 379 -7.34 9.71 -8.42
CA GLN A 379 -6.95 10.83 -7.58
C GLN A 379 -6.19 11.93 -8.31
N GLN A 380 -5.25 11.58 -9.19
CA GLN A 380 -4.24 12.52 -9.70
C GLN A 380 -4.75 13.68 -10.55
N PRO A 381 -5.87 13.60 -11.30
CA PRO A 381 -6.36 14.75 -12.06
C PRO A 381 -6.63 16.01 -11.22
N SER A 382 -6.86 15.86 -9.91
CA SER A 382 -7.19 16.96 -9.00
C SER A 382 -5.96 17.60 -8.31
N THR A 383 -4.74 17.26 -8.71
CA THR A 383 -3.52 17.47 -7.90
C THR A 383 -2.40 18.15 -8.69
N ILE A 384 -1.38 18.63 -7.98
CA ILE A 384 -0.11 19.07 -8.58
C ILE A 384 0.89 17.91 -8.79
N GLY A 385 0.52 16.71 -8.38
CA GLY A 385 1.39 15.55 -8.18
C GLY A 385 1.25 14.96 -6.78
N PHE A 386 2.21 14.14 -6.38
CA PHE A 386 2.10 13.30 -5.19
C PHE A 386 3.40 13.21 -4.38
N LEU A 387 3.22 12.93 -3.10
CA LEU A 387 4.24 12.41 -2.19
C LEU A 387 3.60 11.22 -1.48
N THR A 388 3.92 9.98 -1.83
CA THR A 388 3.18 8.82 -1.28
C THR A 388 3.54 8.54 0.19
N TYR A 389 2.56 8.16 1.01
CA TYR A 389 2.80 7.63 2.35
C TYR A 389 3.38 6.22 2.26
N SER A 390 4.53 5.99 2.90
CA SER A 390 5.26 4.73 2.89
C SER A 390 5.90 4.47 4.26
N GLU A 391 5.90 3.21 4.70
CA GLU A 391 6.47 2.79 6.00
C GLU A 391 7.58 1.74 5.87
N GLY A 392 8.24 1.65 4.72
CA GLY A 392 9.37 0.73 4.55
C GLY A 392 9.69 0.44 3.09
N CYS A 393 10.39 -0.68 2.87
CA CYS A 393 10.71 -1.17 1.53
C CYS A 393 9.75 -2.26 1.03
N ASN A 394 8.69 -2.58 1.77
CA ASN A 394 7.67 -3.58 1.38
C ASN A 394 6.80 -3.14 0.18
N ASP A 395 6.72 -1.83 -0.07
CA ASP A 395 5.96 -1.16 -1.14
C ASP A 395 6.87 -0.60 -2.24
N ASP A 396 8.12 -1.07 -2.35
CA ASP A 396 9.14 -0.56 -3.29
C ASP A 396 8.65 -0.56 -4.75
N VAL A 397 8.04 -1.65 -5.20
CA VAL A 397 7.44 -1.74 -6.56
C VAL A 397 6.38 -0.66 -6.75
N ASN A 398 5.55 -0.39 -5.72
CA ASN A 398 4.50 0.62 -5.81
C ASN A 398 5.11 2.02 -5.95
N LYS A 399 6.17 2.35 -5.20
CA LYS A 399 6.88 3.64 -5.34
C LYS A 399 7.35 3.85 -6.79
N ILE A 400 8.00 2.84 -7.37
CA ILE A 400 8.50 2.91 -8.76
C ILE A 400 7.36 3.12 -9.75
N LEU A 401 6.27 2.37 -9.63
CA LEU A 401 5.11 2.53 -10.52
C LEU A 401 4.45 3.90 -10.39
N TRP A 402 4.38 4.45 -9.18
CA TRP A 402 3.88 5.80 -8.94
C TRP A 402 4.74 6.85 -9.65
N SER A 403 6.07 6.74 -9.60
CA SER A 403 6.97 7.62 -10.34
C SER A 403 6.85 7.49 -11.85
N GLU A 404 6.72 6.26 -12.36
CA GLU A 404 6.48 5.98 -13.78
C GLU A 404 5.16 6.61 -14.26
N MET A 405 4.07 6.44 -13.52
CA MET A 405 2.78 7.06 -13.82
C MET A 405 2.81 8.59 -13.65
N GLY A 406 3.61 9.09 -12.70
CA GLY A 406 3.88 10.52 -12.51
C GLY A 406 4.57 11.15 -13.71
N TRP A 407 5.46 10.39 -14.35
CA TRP A 407 6.11 10.78 -15.60
C TRP A 407 5.14 10.70 -16.78
N ASN A 408 4.54 9.52 -16.99
CA ASN A 408 3.56 9.25 -18.04
C ASN A 408 2.33 8.51 -17.47
N PRO A 409 1.17 9.19 -17.33
CA PRO A 409 -0.05 8.59 -16.78
C PRO A 409 -0.62 7.44 -17.59
N ASP A 410 -0.18 7.29 -18.85
CA ASP A 410 -0.59 6.25 -19.79
C ASP A 410 0.52 5.21 -20.02
N VAL A 411 1.56 5.20 -19.17
CA VAL A 411 2.63 4.18 -19.24
C VAL A 411 2.05 2.77 -19.19
N ASP A 412 2.55 1.87 -20.02
CA ASP A 412 2.19 0.46 -19.97
C ASP A 412 2.81 -0.20 -18.73
N LEU A 413 1.99 -0.78 -17.86
CA LEU A 413 2.45 -1.35 -16.59
C LEU A 413 3.40 -2.52 -16.80
N THR A 414 3.16 -3.35 -17.82
CA THR A 414 4.04 -4.48 -18.13
C THR A 414 5.43 -3.98 -18.52
N THR A 415 5.50 -2.94 -19.36
CA THR A 415 6.76 -2.30 -19.74
C THR A 415 7.47 -1.70 -18.53
N ALA A 416 6.76 -0.95 -17.68
CA ALA A 416 7.34 -0.39 -16.45
C ALA A 416 7.91 -1.47 -15.52
N LEU A 417 7.21 -2.61 -15.37
CA LEU A 417 7.68 -3.74 -14.56
C LEU A 417 8.86 -4.48 -15.20
N ARG A 418 8.91 -4.60 -16.54
CA ARG A 418 10.10 -5.13 -17.23
C ARG A 418 11.31 -4.24 -17.03
N GLU A 419 11.14 -2.92 -17.09
CA GLU A 419 12.21 -1.96 -16.82
C GLU A 419 12.69 -2.06 -15.36
N TYR A 420 11.76 -2.18 -14.40
CA TYR A 420 12.07 -2.45 -12.99
C TYR A 420 12.90 -3.74 -12.86
N ALA A 421 12.43 -4.85 -13.44
CA ALA A 421 13.09 -6.15 -13.35
C ALA A 421 14.48 -6.13 -14.01
N ARG A 422 14.60 -5.55 -15.20
CA ARG A 422 15.86 -5.42 -15.92
C ARG A 422 16.90 -4.61 -15.15
N TYR A 423 16.48 -3.48 -14.59
CA TYR A 423 17.39 -2.56 -13.91
C TYR A 423 17.79 -3.07 -12.51
N PHE A 424 16.83 -3.60 -11.75
CA PHE A 424 17.08 -3.99 -10.36
C PHE A 424 17.50 -5.44 -10.19
N ILE A 425 17.06 -6.34 -11.06
CA ILE A 425 17.38 -7.77 -10.97
C ILE A 425 18.43 -8.11 -12.01
N ASP A 426 18.02 -8.35 -13.25
CA ASP A 426 18.88 -8.68 -14.39
C ASP A 426 18.03 -8.68 -15.67
N ALA A 427 18.63 -8.34 -16.81
CA ALA A 427 17.97 -8.40 -18.12
C ALA A 427 17.51 -9.82 -18.50
N ARG A 428 18.11 -10.88 -17.93
CA ARG A 428 17.69 -12.28 -18.13
C ARG A 428 16.31 -12.59 -17.58
N PHE A 429 15.84 -11.80 -16.60
CA PHE A 429 14.59 -12.04 -15.89
C PHE A 429 13.53 -10.96 -16.14
N ASP A 430 13.73 -10.05 -17.09
CA ASP A 430 12.88 -8.86 -17.23
C ASP A 430 11.40 -9.21 -17.49
N GLU A 431 11.12 -10.14 -18.40
CA GLU A 431 9.78 -10.64 -18.69
C GLU A 431 9.17 -11.41 -17.52
N SER A 432 9.88 -12.45 -17.07
CA SER A 432 9.36 -13.43 -16.13
C SER A 432 9.22 -12.88 -14.71
N PHE A 433 10.11 -11.98 -14.30
CA PHE A 433 9.97 -11.29 -13.01
C PHE A 433 8.84 -10.27 -13.06
N ALA A 434 8.65 -9.55 -14.19
CA ALA A 434 7.51 -8.65 -14.36
C ALA A 434 6.17 -9.39 -14.33
N GLU A 435 6.07 -10.55 -15.01
CA GLU A 435 4.91 -11.43 -14.93
C GLU A 435 4.66 -11.90 -13.49
N GLY A 436 5.74 -12.30 -12.80
CA GLY A 436 5.69 -12.71 -11.40
C GLY A 436 5.14 -11.64 -10.48
N LEU A 437 5.59 -10.38 -10.61
CA LEU A 437 5.07 -9.26 -9.82
C LEU A 437 3.57 -9.03 -10.02
N GLN A 438 3.06 -9.15 -11.26
CA GLN A 438 1.61 -9.10 -11.50
C GLN A 438 0.89 -10.32 -10.91
N GLY A 439 1.54 -11.49 -10.91
CA GLY A 439 1.04 -12.70 -10.28
C GLY A 439 0.83 -12.55 -8.77
N LEU A 440 1.76 -11.87 -8.08
CA LEU A 440 1.67 -11.60 -6.65
C LEU A 440 0.47 -10.72 -6.26
N GLU A 441 0.08 -9.76 -7.12
CA GLU A 441 -1.15 -8.99 -6.95
C GLU A 441 -2.40 -9.87 -7.14
N ARG A 442 -2.41 -10.69 -8.22
CA ARG A 442 -3.53 -11.61 -8.50
C ARG A 442 -3.76 -12.63 -7.37
N ASN A 443 -2.71 -13.05 -6.68
CA ASN A 443 -2.81 -13.97 -5.53
C ASN A 443 -3.69 -13.44 -4.40
N TRP A 444 -3.82 -12.12 -4.26
CA TRP A 444 -4.65 -11.48 -3.24
C TRP A 444 -6.09 -11.18 -3.67
N GLN A 445 -6.49 -11.55 -4.89
CA GLN A 445 -7.82 -11.28 -5.42
C GLN A 445 -8.78 -12.46 -5.18
N GLY A 446 -9.82 -12.21 -4.38
CA GLY A 446 -10.93 -13.16 -4.19
C GLY A 446 -10.58 -14.35 -3.31
N ALA A 447 -11.38 -15.41 -3.39
CA ALA A 447 -11.31 -16.55 -2.49
C ALA A 447 -10.06 -17.43 -2.72
N LEU A 448 -9.24 -17.59 -1.68
CA LEU A 448 -7.94 -18.27 -1.75
C LEU A 448 -8.07 -19.75 -2.10
N ALA A 449 -9.11 -20.42 -1.61
CA ALA A 449 -9.37 -21.85 -1.88
C ALA A 449 -9.44 -22.14 -3.39
N THR A 450 -10.13 -21.27 -4.13
CA THR A 450 -10.41 -21.44 -5.57
C THR A 450 -9.45 -20.65 -6.46
N SER A 451 -8.48 -19.94 -5.87
CA SER A 451 -7.50 -19.17 -6.62
C SER A 451 -6.73 -20.04 -7.61
N THR A 452 -6.70 -19.59 -8.86
CA THR A 452 -5.96 -20.21 -9.96
C THR A 452 -4.59 -19.57 -10.18
N SER A 453 -4.23 -18.52 -9.45
CA SER A 453 -2.98 -17.77 -9.66
C SER A 453 -1.85 -18.19 -8.72
N VAL A 454 -2.16 -18.63 -7.49
CA VAL A 454 -1.14 -18.86 -6.44
C VAL A 454 -0.09 -19.90 -6.85
N GLU A 455 -0.51 -21.09 -7.29
CA GLU A 455 0.43 -22.16 -7.66
C GLU A 455 1.23 -21.82 -8.94
N PRO A 456 0.65 -21.27 -10.02
CA PRO A 456 1.43 -20.78 -11.16
C PRO A 456 2.47 -19.72 -10.78
N THR A 457 2.09 -18.72 -9.98
CA THR A 457 3.01 -17.66 -9.52
C THR A 457 4.14 -18.25 -8.67
N PHE A 458 3.83 -19.18 -7.77
CA PHE A 458 4.83 -19.91 -6.98
C PHE A 458 5.80 -20.70 -7.86
N ASN A 459 5.29 -21.47 -8.83
CA ASN A 459 6.12 -22.26 -9.74
C ASN A 459 7.04 -21.39 -10.60
N LEU A 460 6.57 -20.22 -11.03
CA LEU A 460 7.36 -19.23 -11.74
C LEU A 460 8.54 -18.76 -10.88
N PHE A 461 8.27 -18.29 -9.66
CA PHE A 461 9.35 -17.81 -8.76
C PHE A 461 10.32 -18.93 -8.34
N GLN A 462 9.83 -20.15 -8.12
CA GLN A 462 10.71 -21.30 -7.89
C GLN A 462 11.59 -21.59 -9.11
N SER A 463 11.08 -21.42 -10.33
CA SER A 463 11.87 -21.54 -11.55
C SER A 463 12.96 -20.46 -11.64
N LEU A 464 12.62 -19.21 -11.31
CA LEU A 464 13.58 -18.10 -11.27
C LEU A 464 14.67 -18.35 -10.23
N GLU A 465 14.30 -18.79 -9.03
CA GLU A 465 15.23 -19.13 -7.95
C GLU A 465 16.23 -20.22 -8.35
N ARG A 466 15.77 -21.25 -9.08
CA ARG A 466 16.66 -22.32 -9.60
C ARG A 466 17.64 -21.82 -10.66
N GLN A 467 17.28 -20.78 -11.42
CA GLN A 467 18.11 -20.19 -12.47
C GLN A 467 19.00 -19.05 -11.97
N ALA A 468 18.72 -18.56 -10.75
CA ALA A 468 19.42 -17.44 -10.14
C ALA A 468 20.89 -17.77 -9.85
N SER A 469 21.77 -16.82 -10.13
CA SER A 469 23.15 -16.86 -9.66
C SER A 469 23.23 -16.55 -8.16
N PRO A 470 24.37 -16.83 -7.48
CA PRO A 470 24.56 -16.40 -6.09
C PRO A 470 24.39 -14.89 -5.89
N ALA A 471 24.73 -14.05 -6.88
CA ALA A 471 24.55 -12.61 -6.80
C ALA A 471 23.07 -12.22 -6.86
N ASP A 472 22.28 -12.88 -7.72
CA ASP A 472 20.83 -12.67 -7.83
C ASP A 472 20.13 -13.01 -6.50
N LEU A 473 20.55 -14.09 -5.85
CA LEU A 473 20.01 -14.54 -4.56
C LEU A 473 20.35 -13.62 -3.38
N LEU A 474 21.36 -12.74 -3.52
CA LEU A 474 21.69 -11.70 -2.54
C LEU A 474 20.92 -10.40 -2.75
N ASN A 475 20.18 -10.28 -3.86
CA ASN A 475 19.40 -9.10 -4.18
C ASN A 475 18.11 -9.06 -3.36
N TRP A 476 17.95 -8.04 -2.52
CA TRP A 476 16.79 -7.93 -1.65
C TRP A 476 15.45 -7.82 -2.40
N ARG A 477 15.41 -7.22 -3.59
CA ARG A 477 14.18 -7.13 -4.41
C ARG A 477 13.80 -8.51 -4.96
N PHE A 478 14.78 -9.32 -5.32
CA PHE A 478 14.55 -10.71 -5.71
C PHE A 478 14.04 -11.54 -4.52
N GLN A 479 14.70 -11.40 -3.36
CA GLN A 479 14.32 -12.06 -2.11
C GLN A 479 12.90 -11.68 -1.66
N GLN A 480 12.48 -10.42 -1.79
CA GLN A 480 11.13 -9.99 -1.42
C GLN A 480 10.06 -10.70 -2.27
N ALA A 481 10.28 -10.79 -3.58
CA ALA A 481 9.35 -11.46 -4.48
C ALA A 481 9.29 -12.98 -4.22
N LEU A 482 10.44 -13.61 -3.95
CA LEU A 482 10.48 -15.01 -3.51
C LEU A 482 9.73 -15.20 -2.19
N TYR A 483 10.01 -14.38 -1.17
CA TYR A 483 9.37 -14.46 0.13
C TYR A 483 7.85 -14.45 -0.04
N ARG A 484 7.35 -13.49 -0.82
CA ARG A 484 5.93 -13.33 -1.04
C ARG A 484 5.30 -14.52 -1.77
N ALA A 485 5.94 -15.04 -2.82
CA ALA A 485 5.44 -16.19 -3.57
C ALA A 485 5.39 -17.48 -2.72
N TYR A 486 6.43 -17.73 -1.91
CA TYR A 486 6.48 -18.87 -1.00
C TYR A 486 5.46 -18.77 0.12
N TYR A 487 5.23 -17.56 0.65
CA TYR A 487 4.26 -17.30 1.71
C TYR A 487 2.83 -17.56 1.23
N ASP A 488 2.44 -17.04 0.07
CA ASP A 488 1.09 -17.27 -0.49
C ASP A 488 0.82 -18.75 -0.76
N ALA A 489 1.82 -19.47 -1.31
CA ALA A 489 1.69 -20.90 -1.56
C ALA A 489 1.55 -21.70 -0.25
N LEU A 490 2.29 -21.31 0.80
CA LEU A 490 2.14 -21.88 2.13
C LEU A 490 0.73 -21.64 2.69
N ASN A 491 0.25 -20.39 2.64
CA ASN A 491 -1.07 -20.01 3.09
C ASN A 491 -2.17 -20.79 2.41
N ARG A 492 -2.16 -20.87 1.07
CA ARG A 492 -3.16 -21.62 0.31
C ARG A 492 -3.20 -23.10 0.68
N ARG A 493 -2.04 -23.75 0.81
CA ARG A 493 -1.97 -25.18 1.16
C ARG A 493 -2.46 -25.44 2.59
N ARG A 494 -2.08 -24.56 3.54
CA ARG A 494 -2.59 -24.60 4.92
C ARG A 494 -4.09 -24.40 4.97
N TRP A 495 -4.60 -23.40 4.25
CA TRP A 495 -6.04 -23.10 4.20
C TRP A 495 -6.86 -24.31 3.74
N LEU A 496 -6.46 -24.97 2.66
CA LEU A 496 -7.15 -26.18 2.17
C LEU A 496 -7.10 -27.33 3.19
N ALA A 497 -5.95 -27.54 3.83
CA ALA A 497 -5.79 -28.59 4.85
C ALA A 497 -6.64 -28.30 6.10
N GLU A 498 -6.56 -27.08 6.64
CA GLU A 498 -7.26 -26.68 7.86
C GLU A 498 -8.80 -26.62 7.65
N THR A 499 -9.26 -26.28 6.44
CA THR A 499 -10.66 -26.36 6.04
C THR A 499 -11.16 -27.80 6.05
N ALA A 500 -10.41 -28.74 5.48
CA ALA A 500 -10.76 -30.16 5.48
C ALA A 500 -10.77 -30.76 6.90
N THR A 501 -9.85 -30.32 7.75
CA THR A 501 -9.83 -30.66 9.19
C THR A 501 -11.07 -30.14 9.90
N GLU A 502 -11.45 -28.87 9.69
CA GLU A 502 -12.68 -28.31 10.27
C GLU A 502 -13.91 -29.08 9.80
N GLU A 503 -14.05 -29.35 8.49
CA GLU A 503 -15.19 -30.10 7.96
C GLU A 503 -15.31 -31.49 8.59
N SER A 504 -14.18 -32.18 8.78
CA SER A 504 -14.13 -33.48 9.46
C SER A 504 -14.56 -33.38 10.92
N ALA A 505 -14.13 -32.33 11.63
CA ALA A 505 -14.58 -32.07 13.01
C ALA A 505 -16.09 -31.75 13.07
N MET A 506 -16.60 -30.95 12.13
CA MET A 506 -18.03 -30.64 12.02
C MET A 506 -18.87 -31.89 11.72
N ASN A 507 -18.34 -32.84 10.94
CA ASN A 507 -18.98 -34.14 10.71
C ASN A 507 -19.07 -34.99 11.99
N ALA A 508 -18.03 -34.98 12.82
CA ALA A 508 -18.08 -35.63 14.13
C ALA A 508 -19.16 -35.02 15.04
N LEU A 509 -19.34 -33.69 15.02
CA LEU A 509 -20.40 -33.01 15.77
C LEU A 509 -21.81 -33.36 15.25
N ARG A 510 -21.99 -33.51 13.93
CA ARG A 510 -23.28 -33.94 13.32
C ARG A 510 -23.72 -35.32 13.83
N ASP A 511 -22.78 -36.19 14.15
CA ASP A 511 -23.07 -37.55 14.65
C ASP A 511 -23.41 -37.59 16.16
N ALA A 512 -23.46 -36.45 16.85
CA ALA A 512 -23.76 -36.38 18.29
C ALA A 512 -25.11 -37.02 18.68
N SER A 513 -26.06 -37.09 17.74
CA SER A 513 -27.34 -37.78 17.95
C SER A 513 -27.18 -39.30 18.16
N ARG A 514 -26.14 -39.90 17.57
CA ARG A 514 -25.83 -41.33 17.64
C ARG A 514 -24.76 -41.63 18.69
N SER A 515 -23.68 -40.84 18.72
CA SER A 515 -22.51 -41.07 19.58
C SER A 515 -22.59 -40.41 20.96
N GLY A 516 -23.51 -39.46 21.15
CA GLY A 516 -23.61 -38.64 22.37
C GLY A 516 -22.74 -37.38 22.31
N SER A 517 -23.21 -36.30 22.95
CA SER A 517 -22.60 -34.96 22.79
C SER A 517 -21.14 -34.91 23.26
N LEU A 518 -20.80 -35.59 24.36
CA LEU A 518 -19.45 -35.57 24.93
C LEU A 518 -18.45 -36.29 24.01
N ALA A 519 -18.79 -37.49 23.53
CA ALA A 519 -17.95 -38.27 22.62
C ALA A 519 -17.75 -37.55 21.28
N ALA A 520 -18.80 -36.93 20.75
CA ALA A 520 -18.72 -36.12 19.54
C ALA A 520 -17.77 -34.92 19.70
N MET A 521 -17.85 -34.18 20.82
CA MET A 521 -16.92 -33.09 21.12
C MET A 521 -15.48 -33.58 21.32
N ASP A 522 -15.27 -34.71 22.00
CA ASP A 522 -13.94 -35.31 22.16
C ASP A 522 -13.33 -35.72 20.82
N ALA A 523 -14.14 -36.30 19.92
CA ALA A 523 -13.70 -36.66 18.57
C ALA A 523 -13.36 -35.43 17.73
N ALA A 524 -14.24 -34.42 17.70
CA ALA A 524 -14.01 -33.17 16.99
C ALA A 524 -12.76 -32.44 17.51
N SER A 525 -12.59 -32.33 18.82
CA SER A 525 -11.42 -31.69 19.43
C SER A 525 -10.12 -32.43 19.06
N ARG A 526 -10.13 -33.77 19.06
CA ARG A 526 -8.97 -34.57 18.63
C ARG A 526 -8.58 -34.31 17.18
N ILE A 527 -9.57 -34.23 16.28
CA ILE A 527 -9.36 -33.93 14.86
C ILE A 527 -8.74 -32.53 14.70
N LEU A 528 -9.29 -31.51 15.37
CA LEU A 528 -8.81 -30.12 15.27
C LEU A 528 -7.38 -29.92 15.80
N HIS A 529 -6.96 -30.76 16.75
CA HIS A 529 -5.63 -30.69 17.39
C HIS A 529 -4.64 -31.72 16.86
N GLU A 530 -5.02 -32.48 15.83
CA GLU A 530 -4.08 -33.39 15.18
C GLU A 530 -2.94 -32.57 14.55
N PRO A 531 -1.68 -32.87 14.87
CA PRO A 531 -0.56 -32.11 14.34
C PRO A 531 -0.48 -32.29 12.81
N GLY A 532 -0.70 -31.21 12.08
CA GLY A 532 -0.53 -31.21 10.63
C GLY A 532 0.93 -31.44 10.22
N GLN A 533 1.14 -31.93 8.99
CA GLN A 533 2.47 -32.06 8.42
C GLN A 533 3.10 -30.67 8.22
N VAL A 534 4.31 -30.46 8.75
CA VAL A 534 5.06 -29.22 8.56
C VAL A 534 5.50 -29.12 7.09
N SER A 535 4.96 -28.14 6.37
CA SER A 535 5.33 -27.87 4.98
C SER A 535 6.80 -27.42 4.87
N PRO A 536 7.61 -27.99 3.96
CA PRO A 536 8.96 -27.47 3.69
C PRO A 536 8.99 -26.00 3.26
N LEU A 537 7.88 -25.48 2.70
CA LEU A 537 7.77 -24.06 2.36
C LEU A 537 7.90 -23.17 3.60
N ARG A 538 7.43 -23.62 4.76
CA ARG A 538 7.55 -22.87 6.02
C ARG A 538 9.01 -22.61 6.35
N GLN A 539 9.87 -23.62 6.25
CA GLN A 539 11.30 -23.43 6.49
C GLN A 539 11.89 -22.44 5.49
N ARG A 540 11.55 -22.56 4.20
CA ARG A 540 12.07 -21.65 3.17
C ARG A 540 11.66 -20.19 3.40
N VAL A 541 10.44 -19.94 3.88
CA VAL A 541 9.98 -18.59 4.27
C VAL A 541 10.83 -18.01 5.39
N PHE A 542 11.21 -18.80 6.40
CA PHE A 542 12.11 -18.35 7.48
C PHE A 542 13.53 -18.05 6.97
N GLU A 543 14.06 -18.86 6.06
CA GLU A 543 15.37 -18.61 5.43
C GLU A 543 15.37 -17.32 4.61
N LEU A 544 14.31 -17.07 3.84
CA LEU A 544 14.15 -15.84 3.06
C LEU A 544 13.98 -14.61 3.96
N ALA A 545 13.31 -14.75 5.10
CA ALA A 545 13.21 -13.66 6.07
C ALA A 545 14.57 -13.28 6.66
N GLU A 546 15.41 -14.26 7.00
CA GLU A 546 16.78 -14.00 7.44
C GLU A 546 17.58 -13.31 6.32
N ALA A 547 17.46 -13.78 5.08
CA ALA A 547 18.14 -13.17 3.94
C ALA A 547 17.74 -11.69 3.76
N LEU A 548 16.45 -11.36 3.89
CA LEU A 548 15.93 -9.99 3.82
C LEU A 548 16.42 -9.11 4.97
N TYR A 549 16.51 -9.66 6.18
CA TYR A 549 17.10 -8.93 7.31
C TYR A 549 18.59 -8.63 7.08
N GLN A 550 19.34 -9.56 6.50
CA GLN A 550 20.76 -9.33 6.20
C GLN A 550 20.99 -8.37 5.03
N SER A 551 20.15 -8.41 4.00
CA SER A 551 20.34 -7.65 2.76
C SER A 551 19.79 -6.22 2.81
N VAL A 552 18.63 -6.02 3.46
CA VAL A 552 17.93 -4.72 3.49
C VAL A 552 17.32 -4.39 4.86
N ARG A 553 17.67 -5.16 5.89
CA ARG A 553 17.21 -4.95 7.27
C ARG A 553 15.69 -5.04 7.45
N MET A 554 15.03 -5.86 6.65
CA MET A 554 13.58 -6.06 6.80
C MET A 554 13.28 -6.84 8.09
N GLN A 555 12.46 -6.28 8.97
CA GLN A 555 12.19 -6.78 10.31
C GLN A 555 10.89 -7.61 10.33
N LEU A 556 10.98 -8.85 9.87
CA LEU A 556 9.79 -9.72 9.68
C LEU A 556 9.35 -10.48 10.94
N SER A 557 9.91 -10.19 12.11
CA SER A 557 9.60 -10.82 13.40
C SER A 557 9.98 -9.91 14.57
N VAL A 558 9.12 -9.83 15.59
CA VAL A 558 9.39 -9.08 16.83
C VAL A 558 10.52 -9.74 17.62
N GLU A 559 10.43 -11.05 17.84
CA GLU A 559 11.42 -11.75 18.68
C GLU A 559 12.81 -11.77 18.02
N ARG A 560 12.86 -12.10 16.72
CA ARG A 560 14.12 -12.32 16.00
C ARG A 560 14.76 -11.04 15.50
N TYR A 561 13.96 -10.14 14.93
CA TYR A 561 14.42 -8.96 14.20
C TYR A 561 14.01 -7.65 14.86
N LYS A 562 13.43 -7.70 16.07
CA LYS A 562 13.04 -6.54 16.87
C LYS A 562 12.12 -5.58 16.12
N ALA A 563 11.23 -6.12 15.28
CA ALA A 563 10.10 -5.36 14.76
C ALA A 563 9.28 -4.78 15.93
N ILE A 564 8.75 -3.58 15.77
CA ILE A 564 8.01 -2.90 16.86
C ILE A 564 6.66 -3.57 17.18
N GLY A 565 6.09 -4.36 16.26
CA GLY A 565 4.83 -5.06 16.49
C GLY A 565 4.41 -6.02 15.37
N ARG A 566 3.45 -6.90 15.67
CA ARG A 566 2.89 -7.87 14.71
C ARG A 566 2.12 -7.21 13.57
N ASP A 567 1.45 -6.10 13.84
CA ASP A 567 0.77 -5.27 12.83
C ASP A 567 1.75 -4.35 12.07
N ARG A 568 3.05 -4.42 12.37
CA ARG A 568 4.12 -3.58 11.80
C ARG A 568 5.11 -4.38 10.96
N GLY A 569 4.57 -5.22 10.08
CA GLY A 569 5.35 -5.98 9.10
C GLY A 569 5.97 -7.28 9.62
N ALA A 570 5.74 -7.66 10.89
CA ALA A 570 6.28 -8.91 11.46
C ALA A 570 5.48 -10.16 11.05
N THR A 571 5.41 -10.43 9.75
CA THR A 571 4.61 -11.50 9.14
C THR A 571 5.03 -12.92 9.53
N LEU A 572 6.26 -13.16 10.00
CA LEU A 572 6.64 -14.47 10.56
C LEU A 572 5.92 -14.77 11.87
N ASP A 573 5.59 -13.76 12.66
CA ASP A 573 4.92 -13.96 13.95
C ASP A 573 3.43 -14.30 13.77
N ASN A 574 2.89 -14.07 12.57
CA ASN A 574 1.53 -14.41 12.17
C ASN A 574 1.46 -15.70 11.33
N ILE A 575 2.60 -16.31 10.97
CA ILE A 575 2.65 -17.41 9.99
C ILE A 575 1.91 -18.67 10.42
N ASP A 576 1.67 -18.85 11.72
CA ASP A 576 0.96 -19.99 12.29
C ASP A 576 -0.44 -19.59 12.83
N THR A 577 -0.96 -18.41 12.46
CA THR A 577 -2.33 -18.01 12.75
C THR A 577 -3.30 -19.06 12.17
N PRO A 578 -4.21 -19.64 12.97
CA PRO A 578 -5.14 -20.66 12.49
C PRO A 578 -6.10 -20.09 11.47
N PHE A 579 -6.40 -20.87 10.44
CA PHE A 579 -7.40 -20.53 9.43
C PHE A 579 -8.72 -21.26 9.65
N ASN A 580 -8.87 -22.01 10.73
CA ASN A 580 -10.14 -22.62 11.09
C ASN A 580 -10.68 -22.11 12.43
N ASN A 581 -11.93 -22.44 12.73
CA ASN A 581 -12.66 -22.04 13.92
C ASN A 581 -12.24 -22.82 15.17
N ARG A 582 -11.06 -23.45 15.21
CA ARG A 582 -10.65 -24.32 16.34
C ARG A 582 -10.73 -23.62 17.69
N ASN A 583 -10.20 -22.39 17.80
CA ASN A 583 -10.17 -21.65 19.07
C ASN A 583 -11.59 -21.30 19.54
N TRP A 584 -12.48 -20.93 18.60
CA TRP A 584 -13.88 -20.68 18.88
C TRP A 584 -14.61 -21.96 19.30
N LEU A 585 -14.36 -23.07 18.59
CA LEU A 585 -14.94 -24.38 18.91
C LEU A 585 -14.52 -24.86 20.30
N ASP A 586 -13.26 -24.70 20.70
CA ASP A 586 -12.78 -25.10 22.03
C ASP A 586 -13.49 -24.34 23.14
N LYS A 587 -13.66 -23.02 22.99
CA LYS A 587 -14.44 -22.20 23.92
C LYS A 587 -15.90 -22.66 24.00
N ARG A 588 -16.51 -22.95 22.84
CA ARG A 588 -17.90 -23.44 22.81
C ARG A 588 -18.00 -24.82 23.46
N PHE A 589 -17.08 -25.74 23.20
CA PHE A 589 -17.08 -27.06 23.83
C PHE A 589 -16.95 -26.97 25.35
N ALA A 590 -16.09 -26.09 25.87
CA ALA A 590 -15.97 -25.84 27.31
C ALA A 590 -17.32 -25.40 27.91
N ALA A 591 -17.99 -24.43 27.28
CA ALA A 591 -19.31 -23.97 27.74
C ALA A 591 -20.39 -25.06 27.65
N ILE A 592 -20.39 -25.85 26.58
CA ILE A 592 -21.37 -26.93 26.36
C ILE A 592 -21.18 -28.06 27.37
N ARG A 593 -19.94 -28.42 27.72
CA ARG A 593 -19.67 -29.43 28.75
C ARG A 593 -20.23 -29.06 30.12
N SER A 594 -20.37 -27.76 30.41
CA SER A 594 -20.98 -27.27 31.65
C SER A 594 -22.51 -27.33 31.68
N LEU A 595 -23.17 -27.67 30.56
CA LEU A 595 -24.63 -27.83 30.53
C LEU A 595 -25.07 -29.12 31.23
N PRO A 596 -26.18 -29.08 31.99
CA PRO A 596 -26.53 -30.15 32.94
C PRO A 596 -26.94 -31.47 32.27
N ASP A 597 -27.55 -31.42 31.08
CA ASP A 597 -28.18 -32.58 30.45
C ASP A 597 -27.85 -32.72 28.96
N GLU A 598 -28.06 -33.94 28.47
CA GLU A 598 -27.77 -34.33 27.08
C GLU A 598 -28.61 -33.56 26.05
N PRO A 599 -29.93 -33.35 26.24
CA PRO A 599 -30.72 -32.51 25.33
C PRO A 599 -30.17 -31.09 25.17
N SER A 600 -29.80 -30.42 26.26
CA SER A 600 -29.23 -29.07 26.24
C SER A 600 -27.91 -29.03 25.47
N ARG A 601 -27.03 -30.02 25.71
CA ARG A 601 -25.77 -30.13 24.98
C ARG A 601 -25.98 -30.40 23.49
N ARG A 602 -26.89 -31.30 23.14
CA ARG A 602 -27.23 -31.58 21.73
C ARG A 602 -27.83 -30.37 21.03
N ASN A 603 -28.67 -29.58 21.71
CA ASN A 603 -29.18 -28.33 21.15
C ASN A 603 -28.05 -27.34 20.86
N ALA A 604 -27.14 -27.12 21.82
CA ALA A 604 -26.01 -26.20 21.63
C ALA A 604 -25.02 -26.68 20.54
N LEU A 605 -24.81 -27.99 20.41
CA LEU A 605 -24.03 -28.56 19.28
C LEU A 605 -24.74 -28.38 17.95
N ARG A 606 -26.07 -28.52 17.91
CA ARG A 606 -26.86 -28.25 16.71
C ARG A 606 -26.74 -26.79 16.29
N GLU A 607 -26.74 -25.83 17.22
CA GLU A 607 -26.51 -24.41 16.89
C GLU A 607 -25.14 -24.18 16.23
N ILE A 608 -24.10 -24.90 16.65
CA ILE A 608 -22.78 -24.85 15.99
C ILE A 608 -22.85 -25.42 14.57
N VAL A 609 -23.46 -26.60 14.42
CA VAL A 609 -23.55 -27.32 13.14
C VAL A 609 -24.44 -26.59 12.13
N GLN A 610 -25.48 -25.91 12.59
CA GLN A 610 -26.46 -25.16 11.79
C GLN A 610 -26.17 -23.66 11.78
N TRP A 611 -24.98 -23.22 12.19
CA TRP A 611 -24.65 -21.80 12.32
C TRP A 611 -24.96 -21.00 11.05
N THR A 612 -24.58 -21.54 9.90
CA THR A 612 -24.75 -20.92 8.58
C THR A 612 -26.06 -21.31 7.88
N ASP A 613 -26.94 -22.06 8.55
CA ASP A 613 -28.20 -22.53 7.98
C ASP A 613 -29.35 -21.59 8.39
N PRO A 614 -29.88 -20.76 7.46
CA PRO A 614 -30.99 -19.87 7.75
C PRO A 614 -32.36 -20.57 7.76
N GLY A 615 -32.40 -21.89 7.46
CA GLY A 615 -33.61 -22.65 7.25
C GLY A 615 -34.23 -22.47 5.85
N PRO A 616 -35.26 -23.26 5.51
CA PRO A 616 -35.89 -23.21 4.19
C PRO A 616 -36.45 -21.83 3.83
N GLY A 617 -36.08 -21.31 2.65
CA GLY A 617 -36.52 -20.00 2.17
C GLY A 617 -35.85 -18.81 2.85
N GLY A 618 -34.79 -19.04 3.64
CA GLY A 618 -33.90 -18.01 4.17
C GLY A 618 -32.58 -17.90 3.41
N TYR A 619 -31.78 -16.91 3.78
CA TYR A 619 -30.47 -16.61 3.21
C TYR A 619 -29.44 -16.38 4.32
N TYR A 620 -28.18 -16.72 4.04
CA TYR A 620 -27.03 -16.43 4.89
C TYR A 620 -25.92 -15.82 4.04
N ASP A 621 -25.37 -14.71 4.51
CA ASP A 621 -24.21 -14.05 3.90
C ASP A 621 -23.13 -13.83 4.97
N ASP A 622 -21.91 -14.28 4.66
CA ASP A 622 -20.68 -13.93 5.38
C ASP A 622 -20.04 -12.78 4.61
N LEU A 623 -20.21 -11.57 5.13
CA LEU A 623 -19.78 -10.35 4.46
C LEU A 623 -18.27 -10.13 4.54
N GLY A 624 -17.54 -10.91 5.32
CA GLY A 624 -16.08 -10.94 5.32
C GLY A 624 -15.48 -11.86 4.26
N ASN A 625 -16.26 -12.79 3.73
CA ASN A 625 -15.82 -13.79 2.75
C ASN A 625 -16.20 -13.38 1.31
N PRO A 626 -15.22 -13.14 0.41
CA PRO A 626 -15.49 -12.78 -0.99
C PRO A 626 -16.40 -13.75 -1.76
N ALA A 627 -16.49 -15.02 -1.34
CA ALA A 627 -17.35 -16.03 -1.95
C ALA A 627 -18.78 -16.09 -1.39
N ALA A 628 -19.11 -15.35 -0.33
CA ALA A 628 -20.38 -15.44 0.40
C ALA A 628 -21.11 -14.09 0.55
N GLN A 629 -20.87 -13.15 -0.37
CA GLN A 629 -21.42 -11.79 -0.37
C GLN A 629 -22.52 -11.59 -1.44
N SER A 630 -23.31 -12.62 -1.75
CA SER A 630 -24.19 -12.65 -2.92
C SER A 630 -25.25 -11.54 -2.96
N HIS A 631 -25.66 -11.05 -1.79
CA HIS A 631 -26.67 -9.98 -1.67
C HIS A 631 -26.06 -8.59 -1.38
N LEU A 632 -24.74 -8.46 -1.23
CA LEU A 632 -24.08 -7.19 -0.92
C LEU A 632 -24.08 -6.26 -2.15
N VAL A 633 -24.64 -5.07 -2.02
CA VAL A 633 -24.73 -4.10 -3.12
C VAL A 633 -23.43 -3.31 -3.22
N ARG A 634 -22.86 -3.27 -4.43
CA ARG A 634 -21.63 -2.54 -4.77
C ARG A 634 -21.95 -1.48 -5.83
N PRO A 635 -22.32 -0.25 -5.44
CA PRO A 635 -22.79 0.75 -6.40
C PRO A 635 -21.69 1.28 -7.33
N LYS A 636 -20.42 1.13 -6.95
CA LYS A 636 -19.23 1.54 -7.70
C LYS A 636 -18.22 0.40 -7.79
N THR A 637 -17.47 0.33 -8.88
CA THR A 637 -16.31 -0.56 -8.97
C THR A 637 -15.16 -0.02 -8.12
N TYR A 638 -14.12 -0.84 -7.90
CA TYR A 638 -12.93 -0.39 -7.17
C TYR A 638 -12.23 0.79 -7.86
N GLU A 639 -12.22 0.82 -9.20
CA GLU A 639 -11.63 1.91 -9.98
C GLU A 639 -12.40 3.23 -9.85
N GLU A 640 -13.70 3.17 -9.59
CA GLU A 640 -14.54 4.35 -9.39
C GLU A 640 -14.58 4.85 -7.94
N ASP A 641 -14.28 3.99 -6.97
CA ASP A 641 -14.29 4.31 -5.53
C ASP A 641 -13.20 3.52 -4.75
N PRO A 642 -11.91 3.75 -5.03
CA PRO A 642 -10.83 2.97 -4.42
C PRO A 642 -10.73 3.19 -2.91
N GLY A 643 -11.20 4.35 -2.42
CA GLY A 643 -11.26 4.69 -0.99
C GLY A 643 -12.44 4.10 -0.25
N SER A 644 -13.38 3.42 -0.95
CA SER A 644 -14.57 2.80 -0.38
C SER A 644 -15.46 3.78 0.40
N LEU A 645 -15.60 5.00 -0.12
CA LEU A 645 -16.46 6.04 0.46
C LEU A 645 -17.95 5.80 0.15
N LEU A 646 -18.24 5.06 -0.92
CA LEU A 646 -19.58 4.82 -1.47
C LEU A 646 -19.89 3.32 -1.63
N SER A 647 -18.87 2.48 -1.78
CA SER A 647 -19.00 1.02 -1.92
C SER A 647 -18.31 0.27 -0.79
N PRO A 648 -18.83 -0.90 -0.39
CA PRO A 648 -18.22 -1.68 0.67
C PRO A 648 -16.90 -2.32 0.23
N ARG A 649 -16.00 -2.54 1.18
CA ARG A 649 -14.77 -3.35 1.04
C ARG A 649 -14.73 -4.45 2.10
N ASN A 650 -13.92 -5.47 1.86
CA ASN A 650 -13.59 -6.44 2.90
C ASN A 650 -12.65 -5.76 3.92
N ALA A 651 -12.92 -5.99 5.19
CA ALA A 651 -12.15 -5.48 6.31
C ALA A 651 -12.03 -6.54 7.40
N PHE A 652 -11.06 -6.35 8.29
CA PHE A 652 -10.66 -7.35 9.27
C PHE A 652 -10.46 -6.72 10.64
N ALA A 653 -10.89 -7.42 11.68
CA ALA A 653 -10.70 -7.01 13.06
C ALA A 653 -9.20 -6.92 13.38
N ARG A 654 -8.80 -5.89 14.14
CA ARG A 654 -7.39 -5.71 14.57
C ARG A 654 -6.90 -6.81 15.52
N THR A 655 -7.84 -7.57 16.08
CA THR A 655 -7.63 -8.67 17.00
C THR A 655 -7.27 -9.99 16.31
N SER A 656 -6.84 -10.03 15.04
CA SER A 656 -6.46 -11.28 14.35
C SER A 656 -5.17 -11.95 14.85
N ALA A 657 -4.80 -11.71 16.12
CA ALA A 657 -3.66 -12.32 16.76
C ALA A 657 -3.92 -13.80 17.10
N PRO A 658 -2.86 -14.64 17.11
CA PRO A 658 -2.90 -15.98 17.66
C PRO A 658 -3.59 -16.05 19.03
N GLY A 659 -4.57 -16.95 19.15
CA GLY A 659 -5.29 -17.20 20.41
C GLY A 659 -6.63 -16.48 20.56
N VAL A 660 -7.03 -15.65 19.59
CA VAL A 660 -8.41 -15.11 19.57
C VAL A 660 -9.42 -16.24 19.34
N ASP A 661 -10.49 -16.19 20.14
CA ASP A 661 -11.52 -17.23 20.26
C ASP A 661 -12.82 -16.85 19.53
N TRP A 662 -12.74 -15.91 18.60
CA TRP A 662 -13.85 -15.48 17.75
C TRP A 662 -13.97 -16.42 16.55
N ARG A 663 -15.19 -16.52 16.02
CA ARG A 663 -15.42 -17.22 14.75
C ARG A 663 -14.78 -16.41 13.62
N ILE A 664 -14.21 -17.06 12.61
CA ILE A 664 -13.53 -16.37 11.50
C ILE A 664 -14.47 -15.43 10.75
N SER A 665 -15.72 -15.85 10.53
CA SER A 665 -16.78 -15.03 9.92
C SER A 665 -17.17 -13.80 10.74
N THR A 666 -16.75 -13.73 12.01
CA THR A 666 -16.90 -12.54 12.89
C THR A 666 -15.68 -11.63 12.84
N MET A 667 -14.51 -12.17 12.52
CA MET A 667 -13.23 -11.44 12.45
C MET A 667 -13.00 -10.74 11.11
N SER A 668 -13.81 -11.07 10.10
CA SER A 668 -13.84 -10.42 8.80
C SER A 668 -15.24 -9.86 8.54
N HIS A 669 -15.33 -8.75 7.81
CA HIS A 669 -16.61 -8.04 7.62
C HIS A 669 -16.58 -7.16 6.37
N ALA A 670 -17.76 -6.74 5.92
CA ALA A 670 -17.87 -5.64 4.96
C ALA A 670 -17.79 -4.29 5.71
N GLU A 671 -17.09 -3.33 5.12
CA GLU A 671 -16.93 -1.97 5.64
C GLU A 671 -17.19 -0.93 4.56
N VAL A 672 -17.91 0.14 4.89
CA VAL A 672 -17.97 1.38 4.09
C VAL A 672 -17.37 2.51 4.91
N MET A 673 -16.58 3.37 4.29
CA MET A 673 -15.88 4.45 4.96
C MET A 673 -16.78 5.67 5.22
N TYR A 674 -16.49 6.35 6.32
CA TYR A 674 -17.15 7.56 6.81
C TYR A 674 -18.68 7.44 6.87
N ASP A 675 -19.37 8.27 6.09
CA ASP A 675 -20.82 8.43 6.10
C ASP A 675 -21.48 7.60 4.99
N GLY A 676 -20.71 6.79 4.26
CA GLY A 676 -21.21 5.95 3.18
C GLY A 676 -22.18 4.87 3.68
N PRO A 677 -23.31 4.65 3.00
CA PRO A 677 -24.27 3.62 3.37
C PRO A 677 -23.79 2.24 2.92
N MET A 678 -24.17 1.21 3.65
CA MET A 678 -24.03 -0.17 3.19
C MET A 678 -25.41 -0.75 2.89
N GLU A 679 -25.55 -1.46 1.77
CA GLU A 679 -26.82 -2.01 1.33
C GLU A 679 -26.72 -3.49 0.99
N MET A 680 -27.80 -4.22 1.28
CA MET A 680 -28.01 -5.58 0.79
C MET A 680 -29.35 -5.68 0.08
N LEU A 681 -29.41 -6.46 -1.00
CA LEU A 681 -30.61 -6.70 -1.79
C LEU A 681 -30.92 -8.19 -1.87
N TYR A 682 -32.06 -8.58 -1.29
CA TYR A 682 -32.58 -9.94 -1.35
C TYR A 682 -33.74 -10.00 -2.35
N PRO A 683 -33.57 -10.67 -3.50
CA PRO A 683 -34.65 -10.93 -4.44
C PRO A 683 -35.40 -12.24 -4.10
N HIS A 684 -36.54 -12.46 -4.76
CA HIS A 684 -37.27 -13.73 -4.75
C HIS A 684 -37.78 -14.22 -3.38
N LEU A 685 -38.18 -13.29 -2.51
CA LEU A 685 -38.83 -13.60 -1.24
C LEU A 685 -40.28 -14.05 -1.45
N ASP A 686 -40.78 -14.91 -0.57
CA ASP A 686 -42.20 -15.27 -0.50
C ASP A 686 -42.99 -14.07 0.04
N PRO A 687 -43.83 -13.41 -0.78
CA PRO A 687 -44.55 -12.20 -0.37
C PRO A 687 -45.55 -12.43 0.77
N THR A 688 -45.91 -13.68 1.03
CA THR A 688 -46.90 -14.07 2.02
C THR A 688 -46.29 -14.46 3.36
N ALA A 689 -45.00 -14.76 3.38
CA ALA A 689 -44.26 -15.14 4.58
C ALA A 689 -43.85 -13.93 5.42
N SER A 690 -43.60 -14.19 6.71
CA SER A 690 -42.94 -13.25 7.61
C SER A 690 -41.45 -13.56 7.68
N TYR A 691 -40.64 -12.53 7.90
CA TYR A 691 -39.19 -12.65 7.95
C TYR A 691 -38.63 -11.90 9.15
N LYS A 692 -37.50 -12.38 9.67
CA LYS A 692 -36.64 -11.63 10.58
C LYS A 692 -35.22 -11.57 10.04
N VAL A 693 -34.50 -10.52 10.38
CA VAL A 693 -33.07 -10.41 10.10
C VAL A 693 -32.28 -10.67 11.37
N ARG A 694 -31.27 -11.54 11.30
CA ARG A 694 -30.25 -11.73 12.33
C ARG A 694 -28.94 -11.15 11.81
N ILE A 695 -28.21 -10.43 12.66
CA ILE A 695 -27.00 -9.69 12.27
C ILE A 695 -25.92 -9.90 13.32
N ILE A 696 -24.69 -10.17 12.86
CA ILE A 696 -23.49 -9.92 13.66
C ILE A 696 -22.81 -8.68 13.07
N TYR A 697 -22.70 -7.64 13.90
CA TYR A 697 -21.97 -6.43 13.52
C TYR A 697 -20.46 -6.71 13.59
N GLY A 698 -19.71 -6.37 12.55
CA GLY A 698 -18.28 -6.63 12.48
C GLY A 698 -17.42 -5.52 13.08
N GLY A 699 -16.11 -5.72 13.17
CA GLY A 699 -15.13 -4.70 13.53
C GLY A 699 -15.02 -4.37 15.03
N GLU A 700 -14.52 -3.17 15.34
CA GLU A 700 -14.21 -2.75 16.72
C GLU A 700 -15.35 -1.91 17.32
N VAL A 701 -15.58 -2.03 18.64
CA VAL A 701 -16.51 -1.15 19.37
C VAL A 701 -15.90 0.24 19.48
N SER A 702 -16.64 1.28 19.12
CA SER A 702 -16.19 2.67 19.14
C SER A 702 -17.35 3.60 19.49
N SER A 703 -17.04 4.76 20.10
CA SER A 703 -18.00 5.83 20.38
C SER A 703 -18.65 6.40 19.12
N SER A 704 -18.00 6.28 17.96
CA SER A 704 -18.52 6.74 16.67
C SER A 704 -19.34 5.69 15.91
N ARG A 705 -19.49 4.46 16.43
CA ARG A 705 -20.29 3.41 15.80
C ARG A 705 -21.74 3.43 16.25
N ILE A 706 -22.46 4.40 15.72
CA ILE A 706 -23.89 4.60 15.92
C ILE A 706 -24.58 4.37 14.58
N LEU A 707 -25.31 3.26 14.46
CA LEU A 707 -25.89 2.80 13.20
C LEU A 707 -27.42 2.77 13.26
N ARG A 708 -28.04 3.10 12.13
CA ARG A 708 -29.46 2.91 11.84
C ARG A 708 -29.61 1.80 10.79
N LEU A 709 -30.66 1.00 10.93
CA LEU A 709 -31.02 -0.02 9.94
C LEU A 709 -32.44 0.20 9.43
N THR A 710 -32.58 0.29 8.11
CA THR A 710 -33.87 0.42 7.44
C THR A 710 -34.09 -0.68 6.39
N ALA A 711 -35.35 -1.01 6.15
CA ALA A 711 -35.81 -1.87 5.07
C ALA A 711 -36.58 -1.03 4.04
N ASN A 712 -36.23 -1.19 2.75
CA ASN A 712 -36.79 -0.47 1.60
C ASN A 712 -36.84 1.06 1.77
N GLY A 713 -35.93 1.63 2.58
CA GLY A 713 -35.84 3.08 2.85
C GLY A 713 -36.95 3.66 3.74
N SER A 714 -38.07 2.97 3.93
CA SER A 714 -39.24 3.48 4.68
C SER A 714 -39.51 2.78 6.01
N PHE A 715 -39.03 1.54 6.19
CA PHE A 715 -39.32 0.75 7.39
C PHE A 715 -38.09 0.74 8.30
N GLU A 716 -38.15 1.42 9.44
CA GLU A 716 -37.04 1.40 10.41
C GLU A 716 -37.07 0.12 11.24
N LEU A 717 -36.00 -0.69 11.15
CA LEU A 717 -35.85 -1.92 11.95
C LEU A 717 -35.21 -1.61 13.31
N HIS A 718 -34.26 -0.67 13.33
CA HIS A 718 -33.86 0.01 14.56
C HIS A 718 -33.33 1.43 14.28
N PRO A 719 -33.53 2.38 15.21
CA PRO A 719 -33.00 3.73 15.10
C PRO A 719 -31.48 3.75 15.22
N PHE A 720 -30.89 4.95 15.11
CA PHE A 720 -29.49 5.18 15.46
C PHE A 720 -29.20 4.67 16.88
N ARG A 721 -28.47 3.56 16.97
CA ARG A 721 -28.06 2.94 18.22
C ARG A 721 -26.57 2.65 18.19
N LYS A 722 -25.95 2.77 19.35
CA LYS A 722 -24.56 2.37 19.52
C LYS A 722 -24.44 0.86 19.38
N ILE A 723 -23.41 0.40 18.67
CA ILE A 723 -23.05 -1.01 18.55
C ILE A 723 -22.06 -1.33 19.66
N GLU A 724 -22.49 -2.13 20.63
CA GLU A 724 -21.69 -2.46 21.83
C GLU A 724 -21.22 -3.92 21.86
N ASN A 725 -21.81 -4.79 21.04
CA ASN A 725 -21.41 -6.18 20.88
C ASN A 725 -21.17 -6.45 19.38
N VAL A 726 -20.05 -7.08 19.07
CA VAL A 726 -19.57 -7.38 17.71
C VAL A 726 -19.31 -8.88 17.50
N THR A 727 -19.66 -9.72 18.48
CA THR A 727 -19.41 -11.17 18.43
C THR A 727 -20.66 -12.02 18.59
N GLU A 728 -21.76 -11.43 19.05
CA GLU A 728 -23.02 -12.12 19.24
C GLU A 728 -24.09 -11.60 18.28
N PRO A 729 -25.00 -12.47 17.82
CA PRO A 729 -26.07 -12.07 16.91
C PRO A 729 -27.14 -11.24 17.63
N VAL A 730 -27.69 -10.26 16.90
CA VAL A 730 -28.90 -9.52 17.26
C VAL A 730 -29.98 -9.76 16.21
N GLU A 731 -31.25 -9.79 16.63
CA GLU A 731 -32.38 -10.07 15.74
C GLU A 731 -33.36 -8.89 15.68
N PHE A 732 -33.94 -8.66 14.51
CA PHE A 732 -34.98 -7.67 14.26
C PHE A 732 -36.07 -8.24 13.37
N GLU A 733 -37.32 -8.03 13.76
CA GLU A 733 -38.49 -8.38 12.96
C GLU A 733 -38.59 -7.47 11.73
N ILE A 734 -38.90 -8.05 10.57
CA ILE A 734 -39.11 -7.27 9.34
C ILE A 734 -40.62 -7.09 9.13
N PRO A 735 -41.12 -5.84 9.01
CA PRO A 735 -42.53 -5.62 8.69
C PRO A 735 -42.93 -6.34 7.40
N LYS A 736 -44.05 -7.06 7.42
CA LYS A 736 -44.53 -7.83 6.26
C LYS A 736 -44.69 -6.98 4.98
N GLN A 737 -45.03 -5.70 5.15
CA GLN A 737 -45.12 -4.74 4.04
C GLN A 737 -43.77 -4.52 3.33
N ALA A 738 -42.66 -4.67 4.04
CA ALA A 738 -41.32 -4.53 3.48
C ALA A 738 -40.90 -5.71 2.59
N THR A 739 -41.57 -6.87 2.67
CA THR A 739 -41.29 -8.04 1.82
C THR A 739 -42.41 -8.35 0.82
N ALA A 740 -43.51 -7.59 0.86
CA ALA A 740 -44.71 -7.83 0.03
C ALA A 740 -44.48 -7.73 -1.49
N SER A 741 -43.41 -7.08 -1.94
CA SER A 741 -43.00 -7.03 -3.35
C SER A 741 -42.22 -8.26 -3.81
N GLY A 742 -41.90 -9.19 -2.91
CA GLY A 742 -40.98 -10.30 -3.16
C GLY A 742 -39.51 -9.90 -3.18
N SER A 743 -39.17 -8.69 -2.73
CA SER A 743 -37.78 -8.23 -2.57
C SER A 743 -37.62 -7.36 -1.33
N LEU A 744 -36.44 -7.43 -0.72
CA LEU A 744 -36.05 -6.66 0.45
C LEU A 744 -34.70 -5.98 0.22
N ARG A 745 -34.66 -4.66 0.41
CA ARG A 745 -33.41 -3.90 0.50
C ARG A 745 -33.15 -3.53 1.95
N LEU A 746 -32.07 -4.01 2.52
CA LEU A 746 -31.57 -3.57 3.82
C LEU A 746 -30.54 -2.47 3.62
N ARG A 747 -30.60 -1.40 4.43
CA ARG A 747 -29.67 -0.28 4.38
C ARG A 747 -29.21 0.10 5.78
N TRP A 748 -27.91 0.07 5.99
CA TRP A 748 -27.23 0.54 7.19
C TRP A 748 -26.59 1.90 6.95
N GLU A 749 -26.82 2.81 7.89
CA GLU A 749 -26.29 4.17 7.85
C GLU A 749 -25.69 4.52 9.20
N LYS A 750 -24.49 5.11 9.19
CA LYS A 750 -23.87 5.68 10.39
C LYS A 750 -24.38 7.11 10.62
N THR A 751 -24.42 7.55 11.87
CA THR A 751 -24.65 8.96 12.20
C THR A 751 -23.65 9.85 11.43
N PRO A 752 -24.10 10.76 10.56
CA PRO A 752 -23.21 11.52 9.70
C PRO A 752 -22.25 12.45 10.47
N GLY A 753 -21.03 12.59 9.96
CA GLY A 753 -20.09 13.64 10.40
C GLY A 753 -19.36 13.36 11.71
N LEU A 754 -19.48 12.16 12.27
CA LEU A 754 -18.77 11.78 13.51
C LEU A 754 -17.24 11.66 13.29
N PRO A 755 -16.43 11.97 14.32
CA PRO A 755 -14.98 11.88 14.25
C PRO A 755 -14.47 10.43 14.22
N GLY A 756 -13.17 10.29 13.97
CA GLY A 756 -12.42 9.03 14.04
C GLY A 756 -11.64 8.72 12.75
N ASN A 757 -11.02 7.54 12.71
CA ASN A 757 -10.20 7.05 11.61
C ASN A 757 -10.97 6.73 10.30
N GLY A 758 -12.23 7.18 10.20
CA GLY A 758 -13.07 6.98 9.03
C GLY A 758 -13.74 5.62 8.91
N ARG A 759 -13.55 4.67 9.84
CA ARG A 759 -14.32 3.41 9.81
C ARG A 759 -15.81 3.72 10.03
N GLY A 760 -16.61 3.42 9.02
CA GLY A 760 -18.04 3.73 8.96
C GLY A 760 -18.89 2.53 9.37
N THR A 761 -19.76 2.11 8.47
CA THR A 761 -20.63 0.95 8.66
C THR A 761 -19.83 -0.34 8.54
N GLN A 762 -19.99 -1.27 9.49
CA GLN A 762 -19.31 -2.57 9.51
C GLN A 762 -20.28 -3.68 9.91
N VAL A 763 -20.43 -4.70 9.07
CA VAL A 763 -21.31 -5.87 9.31
C VAL A 763 -20.58 -7.13 8.88
N ALA A 764 -20.58 -8.14 9.74
CA ALA A 764 -19.84 -9.39 9.55
C ALA A 764 -20.73 -10.47 8.94
N GLU A 765 -21.87 -10.77 9.56
CA GLU A 765 -22.76 -11.84 9.12
C GLU A 765 -24.21 -11.37 9.11
N VAL A 766 -24.99 -11.84 8.13
CA VAL A 766 -26.43 -11.58 8.04
C VAL A 766 -27.16 -12.86 7.70
N TRP A 767 -28.22 -13.14 8.46
CA TRP A 767 -29.22 -14.16 8.11
C TRP A 767 -30.55 -13.47 7.86
N LEU A 768 -31.16 -13.76 6.72
CA LEU A 768 -32.56 -13.48 6.48
C LEU A 768 -33.35 -14.77 6.72
N ILE A 769 -34.09 -14.82 7.83
CA ILE A 769 -34.74 -16.05 8.30
C ILE A 769 -36.24 -15.94 8.02
N ARG A 770 -36.75 -16.90 7.23
CA ARG A 770 -38.20 -17.07 7.05
C ARG A 770 -38.80 -17.60 8.36
N GLN A 771 -39.85 -16.94 8.83
CA GLN A 771 -40.57 -17.40 10.02
C GLN A 771 -41.58 -18.51 9.67
N PRO A 772 -41.82 -19.46 10.59
CA PRO A 772 -42.80 -20.53 10.41
C PRO A 772 -44.22 -20.07 10.12
#